data_AF-A0ABC9EBF8-F1
#
_entry.id   AF-A0ABC9EBF8-F1
#
_cell.length_a   1.000
_cell.length_b   1.000
_cell.length_c   1.000
_cell.angle_alpha   90.00
_cell.angle_beta   90.00
_cell.angle_gamma   90.00
#
_symmetry.space_group_name_H-M   'P 1'
#
loop_
_entity.id
_entity.type
_entity.pdbx_description
1 polymer ?
#
loop_
_entity_poly.entity_id
_entity_poly.type
_entity_poly.pdbx_seq_one_letter_code
_entity_poly.pdbx_strand_id
1 'polypeptide(L)'
;MAQPRILGILLAVVVAAAVAVPPATAAVASIDLGSEWLKVAAVHLAPGRVPIAVAINEMSKRKSPALAALADGNRLAGEEAAGITARHPSKVFARARDLLAKPFPYVKSLAESLFLPYDLVPDARGAAAVRGDDGQVYSVEEIVAMVLHYAAGLADAHVGAPVRDAVVTVPPYFGQAERRALTQAAQLAGINVLDLINEHAGAALQYGIDKDFSNASRHVIFYDMGAGSTYAALVYYSAYNAKEYGKTVSVNQFQVKDVRWNSKLGGVEMEMRLVNYFADQFNKQLGNGVDIRQSPKAMAKLKKQVKRTKEILSANTAAPISVESLYNDVDFRSTITREKFEELCEDLWEQALTPVKEVLAHSGMKIDDIYAVELIGGATRVPKLQAKLQEFLGRRELDKHLDADEAIVLGASLHAANLSDGIKLNRKLGMIDGSTYSFMLEIDGADYVKDENIDQILVPRMKKMPIKMFRSIRHSKDFDVSLNYDKAYELPPGIPSHKFAEYSVSGLTDASEKYSSRNLSAPIKANIHFSLSRSGIVSLDRAEAVIEITEWVEVPKKILTLESNITNQNSSSEAGAANSTTDSKENLNSDSDTNSSAPIDESNAQETITEKVLKKRTFRVPLKVVEKTTGAGTILSKELYSEAKSRLEALDKKDAERRKTAELKNNLESYIYSMKEKLEESADILTVSTEQERESFTEKLNEVQDWLYMDGEDAQANEFKERLDQLKAIGDPILFRLSELKARPAACENARLYLTELQKIVKNWETNKPWLPKKRVDEVVSEAEKVKGWLEEKETLQKSTPAHSPPAFTSEEVVDKILDLQDKVASINRIPKPKPKIEKKPAKEEEPANKEKTASSESASNESQEPKSMEGDQSASPETGDSEPESHDEL
;
A
#
# COMPACT_ATOMS: atom_id res chain seq x y z
N MET A 1 -19.85 8.14 -50.46
CA MET A 1 -18.79 7.13 -50.22
C MET A 1 -17.84 7.42 -49.05
N ALA A 2 -17.85 8.60 -48.40
CA ALA A 2 -16.86 8.92 -47.36
C ALA A 2 -17.13 8.34 -45.94
N GLN A 3 -18.39 8.21 -45.52
CA GLN A 3 -18.75 7.80 -44.15
C GLN A 3 -18.21 6.44 -43.66
N PRO A 4 -18.24 5.33 -44.42
CA PRO A 4 -17.82 4.03 -43.88
C PRO A 4 -16.30 3.94 -43.62
N ARG A 5 -15.48 4.73 -44.32
CA ARG A 5 -14.03 4.80 -44.06
C ARG A 5 -13.70 5.55 -42.77
N ILE A 6 -14.43 6.63 -42.47
CA ILE A 6 -14.26 7.40 -41.23
C ILE A 6 -14.63 6.55 -40.01
N LEU A 7 -15.72 5.78 -40.10
CA LEU A 7 -16.14 4.87 -39.02
C LEU A 7 -15.13 3.74 -38.79
N GLY A 8 -14.54 3.18 -39.85
CA GLY A 8 -13.48 2.17 -39.74
C GLY A 8 -12.19 2.71 -39.10
N ILE A 9 -11.79 3.94 -39.43
CA ILE A 9 -10.62 4.60 -38.81
C ILE A 9 -10.89 4.92 -37.33
N LEU A 10 -12.08 5.44 -36.99
CA LEU A 10 -12.47 5.66 -35.58
C LEU A 10 -12.49 4.35 -34.78
N LEU A 11 -13.01 3.27 -35.35
CA LEU A 11 -13.03 1.97 -34.68
C LEU A 11 -11.61 1.41 -34.49
N ALA A 12 -10.73 1.55 -35.49
CA ALA A 12 -9.32 1.15 -35.38
C ALA A 12 -8.56 1.98 -34.32
N VAL A 13 -8.79 3.30 -34.24
CA VAL A 13 -8.20 4.16 -33.21
C VAL A 13 -8.73 3.82 -31.82
N VAL A 14 -10.02 3.51 -31.67
CA VAL A 14 -10.61 3.08 -30.38
C VAL A 14 -10.09 1.70 -29.96
N VAL A 15 -9.92 0.77 -30.88
CA VAL A 15 -9.32 -0.56 -30.59
C VAL A 15 -7.83 -0.44 -30.25
N ALA A 16 -7.06 0.38 -30.98
CA ALA A 16 -5.67 0.66 -30.65
C ALA A 16 -5.53 1.34 -29.27
N ALA A 17 -6.41 2.30 -28.95
CA ALA A 17 -6.45 2.93 -27.63
C ALA A 17 -6.87 1.96 -26.51
N ALA A 18 -7.74 0.98 -26.79
CA ALA A 18 -8.13 -0.04 -25.84
C ALA A 18 -7.03 -1.10 -25.59
N VAL A 19 -6.20 -1.39 -26.60
CA VAL A 19 -5.02 -2.26 -26.47
C VAL A 19 -3.85 -1.52 -25.78
N ALA A 20 -3.81 -0.19 -25.86
CA ALA A 20 -2.81 0.65 -25.19
C ALA A 20 -3.13 0.95 -23.71
N VAL A 21 -4.22 0.42 -23.15
CA VAL A 21 -4.43 0.44 -21.69
C VAL A 21 -3.60 -0.71 -21.10
N PRO A 22 -2.51 -0.45 -20.34
CA PRO A 22 -1.81 -1.51 -19.64
C PRO A 22 -2.83 -2.23 -18.73
N PRO A 23 -2.82 -3.56 -18.65
CA PRO A 23 -3.77 -4.30 -17.82
C PRO A 23 -3.71 -3.72 -16.41
N ALA A 24 -4.87 -3.38 -15.85
CA ALA A 24 -4.97 -2.74 -14.54
C ALA A 24 -4.36 -3.68 -13.48
N THR A 25 -3.10 -3.42 -13.14
CA THR A 25 -2.31 -4.26 -12.25
C THR A 25 -2.69 -3.89 -10.83
N ALA A 26 -3.48 -4.73 -10.18
CA ALA A 26 -3.80 -4.56 -8.77
C ALA A 26 -2.48 -4.54 -7.96
N ALA A 27 -2.18 -3.37 -7.41
CA ALA A 27 -0.98 -3.10 -6.65
C ALA A 27 -1.32 -2.19 -5.48
N VAL A 28 -0.74 -2.47 -4.31
CA VAL A 28 -0.83 -1.62 -3.12
C VAL A 28 0.55 -1.47 -2.51
N ALA A 29 0.76 -0.35 -1.81
CA ALA A 29 2.02 -0.07 -1.14
C ALA A 29 1.91 -0.19 0.39
N SER A 30 3.06 -0.21 1.02
CA SER A 30 3.23 0.07 2.43
C SER A 30 4.41 0.99 2.62
N ILE A 31 4.30 1.93 3.55
CA ILE A 31 5.28 2.99 3.77
C ILE A 31 5.68 2.96 5.24
N ASP A 32 6.92 2.57 5.50
CA ASP A 32 7.56 2.79 6.79
C ASP A 32 8.14 4.19 6.84
N LEU A 33 7.37 5.13 7.39
CA LEU A 33 7.78 6.51 7.58
C LEU A 33 8.50 6.63 8.93
N GLY A 34 9.78 6.29 8.98
CA GLY A 34 10.63 6.49 10.17
C GLY A 34 11.05 7.96 10.36
N SER A 35 11.53 8.31 11.56
CA SER A 35 12.02 9.66 11.89
C SER A 35 13.17 10.15 10.98
N GLU A 36 14.02 9.24 10.51
CA GLU A 36 15.16 9.54 9.63
C GLU A 36 15.18 8.73 8.33
N TRP A 37 14.50 7.58 8.31
CA TRP A 37 14.60 6.59 7.23
C TRP A 37 13.21 6.21 6.77
N LEU A 38 13.00 6.37 5.47
CA LEU A 38 11.83 5.92 4.73
C LEU A 38 12.15 4.55 4.12
N LYS A 39 11.24 3.59 4.24
CA LYS A 39 11.21 2.40 3.37
C LYS A 39 9.82 2.25 2.77
N VAL A 40 9.78 1.66 1.58
CA VAL A 40 8.53 1.41 0.86
C VAL A 40 8.57 -0.04 0.42
N ALA A 41 7.49 -0.79 0.63
CA ALA A 41 7.31 -2.10 0.03
C ALA A 41 6.04 -2.12 -0.80
N ALA A 42 6.10 -2.71 -1.99
CA ALA A 42 4.98 -2.86 -2.89
C ALA A 42 4.51 -4.31 -2.93
N VAL A 43 3.20 -4.49 -3.09
CA VAL A 43 2.54 -5.77 -3.29
C VAL A 43 2.00 -5.81 -4.71
N HIS A 44 2.39 -6.81 -5.48
CA HIS A 44 2.05 -6.90 -6.90
C HIS A 44 2.12 -8.36 -7.39
N LEU A 45 1.05 -8.84 -8.02
CA LEU A 45 0.89 -10.26 -8.38
C LEU A 45 1.25 -10.60 -9.84
N ALA A 46 2.21 -9.90 -10.48
CA ALA A 46 2.65 -10.31 -11.82
C ALA A 46 3.33 -11.69 -11.82
N PRO A 47 3.07 -12.54 -12.83
CA PRO A 47 3.80 -13.77 -13.04
C PRO A 47 5.32 -13.55 -13.08
N GLY A 48 6.07 -14.37 -12.36
CA GLY A 48 7.54 -14.31 -12.30
C GLY A 48 8.13 -13.23 -11.40
N ARG A 49 7.32 -12.38 -10.74
CA ARG A 49 7.79 -11.44 -9.70
C ARG A 49 7.48 -11.98 -8.30
N VAL A 50 8.30 -11.58 -7.32
CA VAL A 50 8.02 -11.85 -5.90
C VAL A 50 6.77 -11.03 -5.51
N PRO A 51 5.72 -11.64 -4.91
CA PRO A 51 4.46 -10.94 -4.63
C PRO A 51 4.57 -9.70 -3.74
N ILE A 52 5.60 -9.65 -2.90
CA ILE A 52 5.88 -8.60 -1.92
C ILE A 52 7.38 -8.32 -1.97
N ALA A 53 7.77 -7.06 -2.18
CA ALA A 53 9.17 -6.66 -2.14
C ALA A 53 9.35 -5.23 -1.65
N VAL A 54 10.45 -4.96 -0.96
CA VAL A 54 10.91 -3.60 -0.65
C VAL A 54 11.38 -2.94 -1.94
N ALA A 55 10.83 -1.77 -2.24
CA ALA A 55 11.23 -0.93 -3.36
C ALA A 55 12.64 -0.38 -3.13
N ILE A 56 13.46 -0.37 -4.18
CA ILE A 56 14.78 0.26 -4.17
C ILE A 56 14.66 1.72 -4.63
N ASN A 57 15.55 2.56 -4.11
CA ASN A 57 15.68 3.94 -4.55
C ASN A 57 16.59 4.09 -5.77
N GLU A 58 16.71 5.32 -6.26
CA GLU A 58 17.57 5.73 -7.37
C GLU A 58 19.06 5.37 -7.21
N MET A 59 19.51 5.11 -5.97
CA MET A 59 20.87 4.64 -5.63
C MET A 59 20.91 3.13 -5.34
N SER A 60 19.89 2.37 -5.76
CA SER A 60 19.70 0.93 -5.51
C SER A 60 19.64 0.51 -4.03
N LYS A 61 19.36 1.45 -3.10
CA LYS A 61 19.22 1.14 -1.67
C LYS A 61 17.78 0.80 -1.31
N ARG A 62 17.60 -0.09 -0.33
CA ARG A 62 16.29 -0.53 0.21
C ARG A 62 15.71 0.40 1.29
N LYS A 63 16.38 1.53 1.56
CA LYS A 63 15.93 2.62 2.44
C LYS A 63 16.44 3.96 1.92
N SER A 64 15.62 4.99 2.02
CA SER A 64 15.95 6.38 1.66
C SER A 64 15.94 7.29 2.89
N PRO A 65 16.68 8.40 2.90
CA PRO A 65 16.55 9.44 3.92
C PRO A 65 15.12 10.02 3.93
N ALA A 66 14.49 10.13 5.10
CA ALA A 66 13.19 10.78 5.28
C ALA A 66 13.34 12.31 5.32
N LEU A 67 13.81 12.86 4.19
CA LEU A 67 14.14 14.28 4.00
C LEU A 67 13.34 14.86 2.84
N ALA A 68 12.88 16.10 3.01
CA ALA A 68 12.45 16.98 1.93
C ALA A 68 13.31 18.26 1.94
N ALA A 69 13.42 18.95 0.82
CA ALA A 69 14.09 20.23 0.74
C ALA A 69 13.40 21.15 -0.27
N LEU A 70 13.44 22.46 0.01
CA LEU A 70 13.05 23.52 -0.90
C LEU A 70 14.30 24.33 -1.21
N ALA A 71 14.81 24.17 -2.42
CA ALA A 71 16.08 24.75 -2.83
C ALA A 71 16.04 25.30 -4.25
N ASP A 72 16.24 26.62 -4.35
CA ASP A 72 16.36 27.37 -5.59
C ASP A 72 15.07 27.24 -6.41
N GLY A 73 13.95 27.31 -5.68
CA GLY A 73 12.59 27.09 -6.18
C GLY A 73 12.26 25.64 -6.58
N ASN A 74 13.14 24.67 -6.32
CA ASN A 74 12.91 23.26 -6.62
C ASN A 74 12.59 22.46 -5.34
N ARG A 75 11.72 21.45 -5.48
CA ARG A 75 11.55 20.42 -4.45
C ARG A 75 12.60 19.33 -4.66
N LEU A 76 13.23 18.90 -3.59
CA LEU A 76 14.09 17.71 -3.54
C LEU A 76 13.61 16.79 -2.43
N ALA A 77 13.82 15.48 -2.56
CA ALA A 77 13.48 14.49 -1.54
C ALA A 77 14.53 13.38 -1.49
N GLY A 78 14.52 12.55 -0.45
CA GLY A 78 15.36 11.35 -0.40
C GLY A 78 16.86 11.65 -0.46
N GLU A 79 17.58 10.99 -1.36
CA GLU A 79 19.02 11.16 -1.53
C GLU A 79 19.39 12.54 -2.11
N GLU A 80 18.55 13.15 -2.96
CA GLU A 80 18.79 14.50 -3.49
C GLU A 80 18.87 15.54 -2.35
N ALA A 81 17.90 15.49 -1.43
CA ALA A 81 17.87 16.35 -0.24
C ALA A 81 19.05 16.07 0.71
N ALA A 82 19.44 14.79 0.87
CA ALA A 82 20.63 14.42 1.63
C ALA A 82 21.92 14.99 1.00
N GLY A 83 22.02 15.01 -0.33
CA GLY A 83 23.17 15.52 -1.09
C GLY A 83 23.45 17.02 -0.89
N ILE A 84 22.42 17.82 -0.59
CA ILE A 84 22.60 19.27 -0.31
C ILE A 84 22.70 19.61 1.18
N THR A 85 22.38 18.69 2.09
CA THR A 85 22.27 18.95 3.55
C THR A 85 23.50 19.63 4.15
N ALA A 86 24.71 19.20 3.80
CA ALA A 86 25.95 19.80 4.33
C ALA A 86 26.28 21.19 3.73
N ARG A 87 25.72 21.53 2.57
CA ARG A 87 25.95 22.81 1.86
C ARG A 87 24.88 23.85 2.22
N HIS A 88 23.62 23.43 2.31
CA HIS A 88 22.43 24.27 2.51
C HIS A 88 21.51 23.71 3.62
N PRO A 89 21.98 23.58 4.87
CA PRO A 89 21.23 22.88 5.93
C PRO A 89 19.91 23.56 6.32
N SER A 90 19.75 24.87 6.10
CA SER A 90 18.49 25.59 6.32
C SER A 90 17.42 25.33 5.26
N LYS A 91 17.80 24.73 4.12
CA LYS A 91 16.89 24.37 3.04
C LYS A 91 16.36 22.92 3.14
N VAL A 92 16.90 22.10 4.04
CA VAL A 92 16.59 20.67 4.16
C VAL A 92 15.85 20.38 5.47
N PHE A 93 14.64 19.82 5.34
CA PHE A 93 13.73 19.52 6.43
C PHE A 93 13.79 18.02 6.77
N ALA A 94 14.51 17.71 7.84
CA ALA A 94 14.56 16.41 8.51
C ALA A 94 13.51 16.30 9.63
N ARG A 95 13.25 15.06 10.09
CA ARG A 95 12.37 14.74 11.24
C ARG A 95 10.91 15.21 11.09
N ALA A 96 10.46 15.61 9.88
CA ALA A 96 9.16 16.25 9.65
C ALA A 96 7.96 15.48 10.24
N ARG A 97 7.99 14.13 10.18
CA ARG A 97 7.04 13.21 10.85
C ARG A 97 6.79 13.59 12.32
N ASP A 98 7.84 13.85 13.08
CA ASP A 98 7.77 14.05 14.52
C ASP A 98 7.32 15.46 14.91
N LEU A 99 7.22 16.36 13.91
CA LEU A 99 6.76 17.75 14.05
C LEU A 99 5.27 17.91 13.69
N LEU A 100 4.61 16.86 13.17
CA LEU A 100 3.22 16.87 12.71
C LEU A 100 2.23 17.28 13.82
N ALA A 101 1.35 18.21 13.49
CA ALA A 101 0.27 18.69 14.38
C ALA A 101 0.75 19.15 15.77
N LYS A 102 1.97 19.71 15.85
CA LYS A 102 2.58 20.21 17.09
C LYS A 102 2.54 21.74 17.17
N PRO A 103 2.34 22.31 18.39
CA PRO A 103 2.43 23.76 18.59
C PRO A 103 3.80 24.31 18.20
N PHE A 104 3.83 25.50 17.60
CA PHE A 104 5.05 26.19 17.20
C PHE A 104 6.16 26.22 18.28
N PRO A 105 5.90 26.53 19.56
CA PRO A 105 6.95 26.55 20.60
C PRO A 105 7.63 25.20 20.84
N TYR A 106 6.87 24.10 20.74
CA TYR A 106 7.40 22.75 20.92
C TYR A 106 8.34 22.37 19.75
N VAL A 107 7.89 22.62 18.52
CA VAL A 107 8.68 22.33 17.31
C VAL A 107 9.95 23.17 17.28
N LYS A 108 9.87 24.45 17.66
CA LYS A 108 11.04 25.33 17.78
C LYS A 108 12.07 24.78 18.77
N SER A 109 11.64 24.43 19.99
CA SER A 109 12.53 23.87 21.01
C SER A 109 13.17 22.54 20.57
N LEU A 110 12.40 21.66 19.91
CA LEU A 110 12.93 20.41 19.36
C LEU A 110 13.94 20.65 18.23
N ALA A 111 13.65 21.56 17.30
CA ALA A 111 14.56 21.92 16.21
C ALA A 111 15.88 22.52 16.74
N GLU A 112 15.81 23.44 17.71
CA GLU A 112 16.97 24.03 18.38
C GLU A 112 17.81 22.95 19.08
N SER A 113 17.18 22.04 19.83
CA SER A 113 17.88 20.95 20.54
C SER A 113 18.64 19.99 19.62
N LEU A 114 18.23 19.89 18.35
CA LEU A 114 18.82 19.04 17.33
C LEU A 114 19.72 19.81 16.35
N PHE A 115 19.97 21.11 16.58
CA PHE A 115 20.67 22.01 15.64
C PHE A 115 20.09 21.97 14.21
N LEU A 116 18.76 22.07 14.10
CA LEU A 116 18.00 22.09 12.86
C LEU A 116 17.65 23.56 12.50
N PRO A 117 18.33 24.17 11.51
CA PRO A 117 18.31 25.62 11.26
C PRO A 117 17.11 26.05 10.40
N TYR A 118 15.89 25.70 10.82
CA TYR A 118 14.65 25.97 10.08
C TYR A 118 14.15 27.39 10.35
N ASP A 119 13.67 28.09 9.31
CA ASP A 119 12.91 29.34 9.47
C ASP A 119 11.46 29.00 9.85
N LEU A 120 11.26 28.70 11.13
CA LEU A 120 9.96 28.31 11.70
C LEU A 120 9.09 29.52 11.97
N VAL A 121 7.81 29.41 11.60
CA VAL A 121 6.75 30.38 11.89
C VAL A 121 5.51 29.66 12.44
N PRO A 122 4.66 30.32 13.26
CA PRO A 122 3.35 29.80 13.59
C PRO A 122 2.38 29.97 12.40
N ASP A 123 1.55 28.96 12.16
CA ASP A 123 0.42 29.06 11.23
C ASP A 123 -0.85 29.61 11.90
N ALA A 124 -1.96 29.69 11.15
CA ALA A 124 -3.25 30.17 11.66
C ALA A 124 -3.87 29.29 12.77
N ARG A 125 -3.40 28.05 12.95
CA ARG A 125 -3.79 27.13 14.03
C ARG A 125 -2.89 27.27 15.26
N GLY A 126 -1.76 28.00 15.15
CA GLY A 126 -0.66 27.98 16.12
C GLY A 126 0.23 26.74 16.04
N ALA A 127 0.06 25.92 15.00
CA ALA A 127 0.99 24.84 14.67
C ALA A 127 2.27 25.42 14.07
N ALA A 128 3.32 24.62 14.02
CA ALA A 128 4.52 25.00 13.28
C ALA A 128 4.30 24.93 11.76
N ALA A 129 4.87 25.90 11.06
CA ALA A 129 5.08 25.90 9.62
C ALA A 129 6.51 26.39 9.33
N VAL A 130 6.99 26.18 8.11
CA VAL A 130 8.35 26.54 7.68
C VAL A 130 8.27 27.51 6.52
N ARG A 131 9.09 28.57 6.54
CA ARG A 131 9.25 29.46 5.39
C ARG A 131 10.23 28.84 4.39
N GLY A 132 9.81 28.72 3.13
CA GLY A 132 10.65 28.32 1.99
C GLY A 132 11.58 29.45 1.53
N ASP A 133 12.54 29.13 0.66
CA ASP A 133 13.44 30.13 0.08
C ASP A 133 12.77 31.01 -0.99
N ASP A 134 11.60 30.59 -1.48
CA ASP A 134 10.63 31.36 -2.25
C ASP A 134 9.79 32.35 -1.41
N GLY A 135 10.00 32.37 -0.08
CA GLY A 135 9.26 33.19 0.88
C GLY A 135 7.87 32.67 1.24
N GLN A 136 7.42 31.55 0.65
CA GLN A 136 6.12 30.94 0.97
C GLN A 136 6.17 30.22 2.32
N VAL A 137 5.01 30.04 2.96
CA VAL A 137 4.89 29.32 4.23
C VAL A 137 4.25 27.96 3.97
N TYR A 138 4.99 26.91 4.28
CA TYR A 138 4.59 25.51 4.13
C TYR A 138 4.27 24.91 5.50
N SER A 139 3.08 24.33 5.64
CA SER A 139 2.71 23.53 6.81
C SER A 139 3.61 22.30 6.95
N VAL A 140 3.77 21.76 8.16
CA VAL A 140 4.50 20.48 8.35
C VAL A 140 3.82 19.34 7.58
N GLU A 141 2.50 19.38 7.44
CA GLU A 141 1.72 18.47 6.60
C GLU A 141 2.16 18.51 5.12
N GLU A 142 2.44 19.70 4.55
CA GLU A 142 3.02 19.82 3.21
C GLU A 142 4.42 19.22 3.12
N ILE A 143 5.29 19.48 4.11
CA ILE A 143 6.65 18.90 4.13
C ILE A 143 6.62 17.37 4.21
N VAL A 144 5.70 16.80 5.00
CA VAL A 144 5.49 15.33 5.04
C VAL A 144 4.86 14.82 3.74
N ALA A 145 3.95 15.58 3.11
CA ALA A 145 3.40 15.23 1.80
C ALA A 145 4.49 15.16 0.72
N MET A 146 5.52 16.02 0.77
CA MET A 146 6.68 15.94 -0.15
C MET A 146 7.45 14.61 0.03
N VAL A 147 7.67 14.17 1.27
CA VAL A 147 8.34 12.87 1.55
C VAL A 147 7.45 11.69 1.11
N LEU A 148 6.13 11.79 1.34
CA LEU A 148 5.17 10.75 0.92
C LEU A 148 4.99 10.69 -0.61
N HIS A 149 5.06 11.82 -1.31
CA HIS A 149 5.04 11.86 -2.78
C HIS A 149 6.26 11.11 -3.36
N TYR A 150 7.46 11.33 -2.78
CA TYR A 150 8.64 10.54 -3.12
C TYR A 150 8.46 9.06 -2.78
N ALA A 151 7.86 8.71 -1.63
CA ALA A 151 7.54 7.34 -1.27
C ALA A 151 6.60 6.63 -2.29
N ALA A 152 5.57 7.35 -2.77
CA ALA A 152 4.71 6.86 -3.85
C ALA A 152 5.50 6.67 -5.16
N GLY A 153 6.40 7.59 -5.50
CA GLY A 153 7.31 7.46 -6.64
C GLY A 153 8.19 6.20 -6.59
N LEU A 154 8.66 5.79 -5.41
CA LEU A 154 9.39 4.53 -5.24
C LEU A 154 8.52 3.29 -5.51
N ALA A 155 7.26 3.30 -5.06
CA ALA A 155 6.31 2.23 -5.37
C ALA A 155 5.97 2.19 -6.87
N ASP A 156 5.72 3.34 -7.48
CA ASP A 156 5.44 3.50 -8.91
C ASP A 156 6.58 2.93 -9.76
N ALA A 157 7.82 3.28 -9.43
CA ALA A 157 9.01 2.80 -10.13
C ALA A 157 9.24 1.29 -9.97
N HIS A 158 8.98 0.74 -8.78
CA HIS A 158 9.13 -0.70 -8.53
C HIS A 158 8.08 -1.55 -9.24
N VAL A 159 6.82 -1.11 -9.26
CA VAL A 159 5.74 -1.82 -9.95
C VAL A 159 5.81 -1.60 -11.47
N GLY A 160 6.11 -0.37 -11.90
CA GLY A 160 5.99 0.08 -13.29
C GLY A 160 4.61 0.69 -13.61
N ALA A 161 3.80 1.00 -12.59
CA ALA A 161 2.47 1.59 -12.71
C ALA A 161 2.11 2.40 -11.45
N PRO A 162 1.22 3.41 -11.52
CA PRO A 162 0.81 4.21 -10.37
C PRO A 162 0.21 3.39 -9.21
N VAL A 163 0.85 3.41 -8.05
CA VAL A 163 0.36 2.79 -6.80
C VAL A 163 -0.17 3.88 -5.88
N ARG A 164 -1.49 3.92 -5.66
CA ARG A 164 -2.13 5.01 -4.88
C ARG A 164 -2.75 4.53 -3.57
N ASP A 165 -3.08 3.26 -3.44
CA ASP A 165 -3.54 2.66 -2.20
C ASP A 165 -2.33 2.22 -1.35
N ALA A 166 -2.25 2.70 -0.11
CA ALA A 166 -1.15 2.35 0.80
C ALA A 166 -1.56 2.19 2.26
N VAL A 167 -0.84 1.34 2.99
CA VAL A 167 -0.81 1.34 4.47
C VAL A 167 0.42 2.13 4.94
N VAL A 168 0.26 3.05 5.88
CA VAL A 168 1.38 3.84 6.42
C VAL A 168 1.63 3.43 7.87
N THR A 169 2.89 3.27 8.26
CA THR A 169 3.26 2.93 9.64
C THR A 169 3.20 4.16 10.54
N VAL A 170 2.83 3.95 11.80
CA VAL A 170 2.87 4.99 12.84
C VAL A 170 3.45 4.45 14.15
N PRO A 171 4.24 5.25 14.89
CA PRO A 171 4.75 4.83 16.18
C PRO A 171 3.62 4.71 17.21
N PRO A 172 3.76 3.85 18.24
CA PRO A 172 2.67 3.57 19.18
C PRO A 172 2.17 4.80 19.95
N TYR A 173 3.02 5.81 20.13
CA TYR A 173 2.68 7.07 20.79
C TYR A 173 1.96 8.10 19.92
N PHE A 174 1.73 7.87 18.63
CA PHE A 174 0.96 8.80 17.79
C PHE A 174 -0.48 8.93 18.26
N GLY A 175 -0.87 10.15 18.66
CA GLY A 175 -2.21 10.51 19.07
C GLY A 175 -3.16 10.81 17.90
N GLN A 176 -4.32 11.37 18.24
CA GLN A 176 -5.39 11.73 17.31
C GLN A 176 -4.99 12.83 16.33
N ALA A 177 -4.26 13.85 16.81
CA ALA A 177 -3.83 14.98 15.99
C ALA A 177 -2.85 14.54 14.92
N GLU A 178 -1.83 13.77 15.30
CA GLU A 178 -0.77 13.29 14.41
C GLU A 178 -1.31 12.27 13.38
N ARG A 179 -2.22 11.39 13.79
CA ARG A 179 -2.90 10.44 12.87
C ARG A 179 -3.73 11.19 11.84
N ARG A 180 -4.56 12.17 12.25
CA ARG A 180 -5.37 12.99 11.33
C ARG A 180 -4.49 13.80 10.37
N ALA A 181 -3.42 14.43 10.87
CA ALA A 181 -2.49 15.21 10.05
C ALA A 181 -1.69 14.34 9.08
N LEU A 182 -1.25 13.13 9.47
CA LEU A 182 -0.59 12.19 8.57
C LEU A 182 -1.53 11.70 7.46
N THR A 183 -2.80 11.41 7.77
CA THR A 183 -3.80 11.11 6.73
C THR A 183 -3.99 12.29 5.78
N GLN A 184 -4.02 13.53 6.28
CA GLN A 184 -4.13 14.72 5.43
C GLN A 184 -2.88 14.95 4.55
N ALA A 185 -1.68 14.73 5.09
CA ALA A 185 -0.43 14.78 4.33
C ALA A 185 -0.36 13.70 3.24
N ALA A 186 -0.87 12.49 3.51
CA ALA A 186 -0.98 11.43 2.52
C ALA A 186 -1.97 11.79 1.40
N GLN A 187 -3.12 12.40 1.73
CA GLN A 187 -4.08 12.90 0.75
C GLN A 187 -3.48 14.01 -0.13
N LEU A 188 -2.69 14.92 0.44
CA LEU A 188 -1.93 15.93 -0.30
C LEU A 188 -0.87 15.31 -1.24
N ALA A 189 -0.28 14.17 -0.86
CA ALA A 189 0.64 13.38 -1.70
C ALA A 189 -0.07 12.51 -2.75
N GLY A 190 -1.40 12.53 -2.83
CA GLY A 190 -2.18 11.68 -3.75
C GLY A 190 -2.33 10.21 -3.31
N ILE A 191 -2.05 9.90 -2.04
CA ILE A 191 -2.12 8.55 -1.48
C ILE A 191 -3.46 8.34 -0.76
N ASN A 192 -4.17 7.27 -1.13
CA ASN A 192 -5.30 6.73 -0.39
C ASN A 192 -4.80 5.83 0.74
N VAL A 193 -4.96 6.29 1.99
CA VAL A 193 -4.53 5.54 3.18
C VAL A 193 -5.57 4.45 3.49
N LEU A 194 -5.25 3.20 3.16
CA LEU A 194 -6.06 2.03 3.51
C LEU A 194 -6.11 1.81 5.03
N ASP A 195 -4.98 2.08 5.71
CA ASP A 195 -4.86 2.06 7.16
C ASP A 195 -3.61 2.78 7.68
N LEU A 196 -3.64 3.20 8.96
CA LEU A 196 -2.45 3.59 9.73
C LEU A 196 -2.12 2.47 10.71
N ILE A 197 -1.21 1.57 10.33
CA ILE A 197 -0.81 0.42 11.16
C ILE A 197 0.24 0.86 12.19
N ASN A 198 0.12 0.39 13.44
CA ASN A 198 1.18 0.63 14.41
C ASN A 198 2.46 -0.14 14.02
N GLU A 199 3.63 0.48 14.17
CA GLU A 199 4.96 -0.10 13.84
C GLU A 199 5.11 -1.54 14.41
N HIS A 200 4.74 -1.73 15.68
CA HIS A 200 4.80 -3.05 16.36
C HIS A 200 3.81 -4.08 15.83
N ALA A 201 2.65 -3.66 15.31
CA ALA A 201 1.69 -4.58 14.69
C ALA A 201 2.17 -5.04 13.31
N GLY A 202 2.87 -4.18 12.56
CA GLY A 202 3.59 -4.56 11.35
C GLY A 202 4.67 -5.61 11.65
N ALA A 203 5.57 -5.32 12.59
CA ALA A 203 6.59 -6.27 13.05
C ALA A 203 5.99 -7.63 13.49
N ALA A 204 4.92 -7.58 14.29
CA ALA A 204 4.24 -8.78 14.77
C ALA A 204 3.62 -9.61 13.64
N LEU A 205 3.09 -8.95 12.59
CA LEU A 205 2.51 -9.62 11.45
C LEU A 205 3.59 -10.30 10.59
N GLN A 206 4.75 -9.64 10.39
CA GLN A 206 5.90 -10.24 9.72
C GLN A 206 6.49 -11.44 10.49
N TYR A 207 6.56 -11.36 11.83
CA TYR A 207 7.04 -12.46 12.66
C TYR A 207 6.14 -13.70 12.59
N GLY A 208 4.82 -13.50 12.51
CA GLY A 208 3.83 -14.57 12.61
C GLY A 208 3.47 -15.25 11.29
N ILE A 209 3.75 -14.64 10.13
CA ILE A 209 3.20 -15.09 8.84
C ILE A 209 3.71 -16.47 8.37
N ASP A 210 4.96 -16.80 8.70
CA ASP A 210 5.62 -18.07 8.36
C ASP A 210 5.74 -19.03 9.57
N LYS A 211 5.03 -18.75 10.68
CA LYS A 211 5.09 -19.56 11.92
C LYS A 211 3.75 -20.23 12.20
N ASP A 212 3.81 -21.44 12.76
CA ASP A 212 2.64 -22.18 13.24
C ASP A 212 2.49 -22.07 14.77
N PHE A 213 1.29 -21.72 15.21
CA PHE A 213 0.90 -21.60 16.62
C PHE A 213 -0.25 -22.55 16.99
N SER A 214 -0.60 -23.50 16.11
CA SER A 214 -1.63 -24.52 16.33
C SER A 214 -1.39 -25.38 17.58
N ASN A 215 -0.13 -25.68 17.86
CA ASN A 215 0.29 -26.57 18.95
C ASN A 215 0.67 -25.84 20.26
N ALA A 216 0.96 -24.53 20.21
CA ALA A 216 1.37 -23.75 21.39
C ALA A 216 1.21 -22.24 21.17
N SER A 217 0.54 -21.58 22.13
CA SER A 217 0.55 -20.12 22.24
C SER A 217 1.90 -19.60 22.72
N ARG A 218 2.28 -18.38 22.34
CA ARG A 218 3.58 -17.77 22.71
C ARG A 218 3.45 -16.28 23.02
N HIS A 219 4.12 -15.83 24.06
CA HIS A 219 4.28 -14.41 24.38
C HIS A 219 5.62 -13.91 23.84
N VAL A 220 5.61 -12.91 22.97
CA VAL A 220 6.80 -12.32 22.35
C VAL A 220 6.82 -10.84 22.67
N ILE A 221 7.98 -10.30 23.04
CA ILE A 221 8.18 -8.86 23.14
C ILE A 221 8.92 -8.39 21.89
N PHE A 222 8.35 -7.43 21.17
CA PHE A 222 9.07 -6.67 20.15
C PHE A 222 9.67 -5.44 20.81
N TYR A 223 11.00 -5.36 20.86
CA TYR A 223 11.73 -4.21 21.37
C TYR A 223 12.32 -3.44 20.18
N ASP A 224 11.80 -2.25 19.93
CA ASP A 224 12.33 -1.34 18.91
C ASP A 224 13.14 -0.23 19.55
N MET A 225 14.31 0.05 18.99
CA MET A 225 14.95 1.36 19.15
C MET A 225 15.37 1.91 17.78
N GLY A 226 14.47 2.71 17.21
CA GLY A 226 14.71 3.51 16.02
C GLY A 226 15.62 4.73 16.26
N ALA A 227 15.51 5.71 15.36
CA ALA A 227 16.33 6.91 15.40
C ALA A 227 15.91 7.91 16.50
N GLY A 228 14.61 8.07 16.76
CA GLY A 228 14.09 9.12 17.65
C GLY A 228 13.25 8.65 18.82
N SER A 229 13.02 7.34 18.95
CA SER A 229 12.15 6.76 19.98
C SER A 229 12.46 5.28 20.19
N THR A 230 12.01 4.78 21.34
CA THR A 230 12.14 3.38 21.79
C THR A 230 10.76 2.87 22.18
N TYR A 231 10.43 1.62 21.88
CA TYR A 231 9.25 0.98 22.46
C TYR A 231 9.46 -0.51 22.75
N ALA A 232 8.64 -1.05 23.64
CA ALA A 232 8.46 -2.48 23.82
C ALA A 232 6.98 -2.82 23.66
N ALA A 233 6.66 -3.85 22.89
CA ALA A 233 5.29 -4.32 22.66
C ALA A 233 5.17 -5.82 22.97
N LEU A 234 4.31 -6.18 23.92
CA LEU A 234 3.98 -7.56 24.27
C LEU A 234 2.87 -8.06 23.35
N VAL A 235 3.17 -9.13 22.62
CA VAL A 235 2.28 -9.77 21.65
C VAL A 235 2.06 -11.23 22.03
N TYR A 236 0.80 -11.65 21.99
CA TYR A 236 0.38 -13.02 22.25
C TYR A 236 -0.03 -13.71 20.94
N TYR A 237 0.74 -14.70 20.52
CA TYR A 237 0.43 -15.56 19.38
C TYR A 237 -0.35 -16.79 19.83
N SER A 238 -1.31 -17.20 19.00
CA SER A 238 -2.14 -18.40 19.18
C SER A 238 -2.74 -18.82 17.83
N ALA A 239 -3.46 -19.95 17.79
CA ALA A 239 -4.30 -20.30 16.66
C ALA A 239 -5.76 -20.48 17.09
N TYR A 240 -6.69 -20.37 16.14
CA TYR A 240 -8.11 -20.69 16.34
C TYR A 240 -8.63 -21.52 15.16
N ASN A 241 -9.62 -22.37 15.42
CA ASN A 241 -10.22 -23.20 14.39
C ASN A 241 -11.33 -22.42 13.66
N ALA A 242 -11.18 -22.27 12.35
CA ALA A 242 -12.17 -21.68 11.46
C ALA A 242 -12.76 -22.75 10.52
N LYS A 243 -13.92 -22.46 9.91
CA LYS A 243 -14.47 -23.28 8.81
C LYS A 243 -14.22 -22.56 7.48
N GLU A 244 -13.35 -23.12 6.64
CA GLU A 244 -13.21 -22.71 5.24
C GLU A 244 -13.69 -23.86 4.34
N TYR A 245 -14.62 -23.57 3.43
CA TYR A 245 -15.23 -24.55 2.50
C TYR A 245 -15.71 -25.85 3.17
N GLY A 246 -16.30 -25.73 4.37
CA GLY A 246 -16.80 -26.86 5.16
C GLY A 246 -15.74 -27.68 5.91
N LYS A 247 -14.44 -27.42 5.68
CA LYS A 247 -13.32 -28.04 6.41
C LYS A 247 -12.93 -27.18 7.60
N THR A 248 -12.56 -27.83 8.71
CA THR A 248 -11.94 -27.13 9.84
C THR A 248 -10.48 -26.86 9.51
N VAL A 249 -10.09 -25.59 9.53
CA VAL A 249 -8.72 -25.11 9.27
C VAL A 249 -8.25 -24.37 10.50
N SER A 250 -7.03 -24.66 10.97
CA SER A 250 -6.40 -23.86 12.04
C SER A 250 -5.85 -22.58 11.43
N VAL A 251 -6.27 -21.44 11.96
CA VAL A 251 -5.86 -20.10 11.50
C VAL A 251 -5.05 -19.45 12.61
N ASN A 252 -3.79 -19.11 12.31
CA ASN A 252 -2.92 -18.40 13.23
C ASN A 252 -3.43 -16.98 13.46
N GLN A 253 -3.21 -16.45 14.65
CA GLN A 253 -3.53 -15.07 15.02
C GLN A 253 -2.54 -14.53 16.05
N PHE A 254 -2.48 -13.21 16.17
CA PHE A 254 -1.85 -12.54 17.29
C PHE A 254 -2.74 -11.46 17.89
N GLN A 255 -2.51 -11.18 19.18
CA GLN A 255 -3.07 -10.03 19.87
C GLN A 255 -1.95 -9.21 20.49
N VAL A 256 -1.91 -7.90 20.19
CA VAL A 256 -1.11 -6.95 20.98
C VAL A 256 -1.77 -6.82 22.35
N LYS A 257 -1.05 -7.25 23.39
CA LYS A 257 -1.53 -7.23 24.79
C LYS A 257 -1.19 -5.92 25.46
N ASP A 258 0.03 -5.43 25.28
CA ASP A 258 0.42 -4.11 25.76
C ASP A 258 1.60 -3.53 24.94
N VAL A 259 1.79 -2.21 25.03
CA VAL A 259 2.92 -1.48 24.45
C VAL A 259 3.30 -0.29 25.32
N ARG A 260 4.59 -0.04 25.56
CA ARG A 260 5.12 1.15 26.24
C ARG A 260 6.29 1.73 25.45
N TRP A 261 6.63 2.98 25.70
CA TRP A 261 7.57 3.73 24.87
C TRP A 261 8.34 4.79 25.66
N ASN A 262 9.51 5.15 25.15
CA ASN A 262 10.14 6.43 25.42
C ASN A 262 10.24 7.20 24.09
N SER A 263 9.47 8.27 23.98
CA SER A 263 9.34 9.08 22.76
C SER A 263 10.46 10.08 22.54
N LYS A 264 11.42 10.17 23.49
CA LYS A 264 12.55 11.10 23.48
C LYS A 264 13.91 10.39 23.52
N LEU A 265 13.93 9.09 23.20
CA LEU A 265 15.12 8.25 23.31
C LEU A 265 15.22 7.33 22.11
N GLY A 266 16.25 7.49 21.30
CA GLY A 266 16.66 6.57 20.25
C GLY A 266 18.12 6.78 19.85
N GLY A 267 18.46 6.38 18.63
CA GLY A 267 19.81 6.52 18.09
C GLY A 267 20.33 7.97 17.97
N VAL A 268 19.45 8.97 17.89
CA VAL A 268 19.81 10.39 17.75
C VAL A 268 20.31 10.97 19.07
N GLU A 269 19.74 10.61 20.21
CA GLU A 269 20.18 11.11 21.50
C GLU A 269 21.62 10.67 21.80
N MET A 270 21.97 9.43 21.41
CA MET A 270 23.34 8.92 21.42
C MET A 270 24.28 9.71 20.48
N GLU A 271 23.82 10.04 19.26
CA GLU A 271 24.57 10.89 18.35
C GLU A 271 24.78 12.30 18.94
N MET A 272 23.78 12.86 19.61
CA MET A 272 23.85 14.20 20.20
C MET A 272 24.85 14.28 21.36
N ARG A 273 25.14 13.19 22.08
CA ARG A 273 26.27 13.12 23.03
C ARG A 273 27.60 13.25 22.33
N LEU A 274 27.79 12.49 21.25
CA LEU A 274 28.99 12.55 20.42
C LEU A 274 29.16 13.91 19.72
N VAL A 275 28.10 14.48 19.14
CA VAL A 275 28.09 15.80 18.50
C VAL A 275 28.55 16.88 19.48
N ASN A 276 28.00 16.90 20.70
CA ASN A 276 28.41 17.89 21.69
C ASN A 276 29.85 17.67 22.17
N TYR A 277 30.23 16.43 22.45
CA TYR A 277 31.61 16.09 22.84
C TYR A 277 32.65 16.55 21.81
N PHE A 278 32.40 16.29 20.51
CA PHE A 278 33.32 16.70 19.45
C PHE A 278 33.23 18.20 19.13
N ALA A 279 32.06 18.83 19.26
CA ALA A 279 31.96 20.29 19.17
C ALA A 279 32.78 20.97 20.27
N ASP A 280 32.74 20.46 21.51
CA ASP A 280 33.56 21.00 22.61
C ASP A 280 35.06 20.76 22.42
N GLN A 281 35.47 19.64 21.82
CA GLN A 281 36.87 19.45 21.41
C GLN A 281 37.30 20.45 20.34
N PHE A 282 36.49 20.67 19.30
CA PHE A 282 36.85 21.57 18.22
C PHE A 282 36.77 23.05 18.62
N ASN A 283 35.82 23.45 19.45
CA ASN A 283 35.77 24.80 20.03
C ASN A 283 37.05 25.09 20.85
N LYS A 284 37.57 24.10 21.60
CA LYS A 284 38.87 24.21 22.29
C LYS A 284 40.06 24.32 21.32
N GLN A 285 40.00 23.64 20.17
CA GLN A 285 41.01 23.74 19.11
C GLN A 285 41.00 25.12 18.42
N LEU A 286 39.82 25.70 18.17
CA LEU A 286 39.66 27.03 17.57
C LEU A 286 40.05 28.17 18.53
N GLY A 287 39.77 28.00 19.82
CA GLY A 287 40.00 29.04 20.83
C GLY A 287 39.09 30.26 20.66
N ASN A 288 39.52 31.40 21.22
CA ASN A 288 38.92 32.73 21.04
C ASN A 288 37.40 32.86 21.35
N GLY A 289 36.80 31.90 22.06
CA GLY A 289 35.38 31.90 22.40
C GLY A 289 34.44 31.53 21.23
N VAL A 290 34.96 30.94 20.15
CA VAL A 290 34.14 30.46 19.02
C VAL A 290 33.37 29.19 19.42
N ASP A 291 32.08 29.15 19.12
CA ASP A 291 31.25 27.94 19.23
C ASP A 291 30.65 27.55 17.88
N ILE A 292 31.09 26.42 17.33
CA ILE A 292 30.60 25.94 16.03
C ILE A 292 29.10 25.59 16.02
N ARG A 293 28.46 25.44 17.20
CA ARG A 293 27.00 25.25 17.30
C ARG A 293 26.21 26.42 16.71
N GLN A 294 26.82 27.61 16.64
CA GLN A 294 26.26 28.80 15.99
C GLN A 294 26.43 28.78 14.45
N SER A 295 27.10 27.77 13.88
CA SER A 295 27.30 27.59 12.44
C SER A 295 26.51 26.38 11.92
N PRO A 296 25.35 26.59 11.27
CA PRO A 296 24.54 25.52 10.70
C PRO A 296 25.32 24.58 9.77
N LYS A 297 26.24 25.13 8.96
CA LYS A 297 27.07 24.32 8.04
C LYS A 297 28.08 23.45 8.78
N ALA A 298 28.73 23.98 9.82
CA ALA A 298 29.66 23.20 10.63
C ALA A 298 28.94 22.06 11.35
N MET A 299 27.78 22.34 11.97
CA MET A 299 26.98 21.33 12.64
C MET A 299 26.44 20.26 11.69
N ALA A 300 26.01 20.63 10.47
CA ALA A 300 25.59 19.66 9.46
C ALA A 300 26.73 18.74 9.02
N LYS A 301 27.94 19.28 8.77
CA LYS A 301 29.15 18.49 8.49
C LYS A 301 29.49 17.55 9.65
N LEU A 302 29.53 18.06 10.88
CA LEU A 302 29.89 17.29 12.08
C LEU A 302 28.88 16.17 12.34
N LYS A 303 27.58 16.45 12.33
CA LYS A 303 26.51 15.45 12.53
C LYS A 303 26.61 14.30 11.52
N LYS A 304 26.83 14.60 10.24
CA LYS A 304 27.01 13.58 9.18
C LYS A 304 28.17 12.63 9.50
N GLN A 305 29.31 13.15 9.95
CA GLN A 305 30.46 12.32 10.31
C GLN A 305 30.27 11.59 11.65
N VAL A 306 29.63 12.21 12.63
CA VAL A 306 29.33 11.58 13.94
C VAL A 306 28.42 10.37 13.78
N LYS A 307 27.40 10.45 12.92
CA LYS A 307 26.52 9.32 12.61
C LYS A 307 27.30 8.11 12.11
N ARG A 308 28.15 8.31 11.09
CA ARG A 308 29.07 7.29 10.59
C ARG A 308 30.03 6.77 11.67
N THR A 309 30.51 7.64 12.55
CA THR A 309 31.41 7.28 13.66
C THR A 309 30.70 6.35 14.67
N LYS A 310 29.44 6.64 15.04
CA LYS A 310 28.61 5.76 15.90
C LYS A 310 28.38 4.38 15.26
N GLU A 311 28.09 4.35 13.97
CA GLU A 311 27.91 3.10 13.21
C GLU A 311 29.19 2.25 13.22
N ILE A 312 30.37 2.86 12.98
CA ILE A 312 31.67 2.19 13.06
C ILE A 312 31.93 1.63 14.47
N LEU A 313 31.59 2.36 15.54
CA LEU A 313 31.76 1.93 16.94
C LEU A 313 30.87 0.73 17.32
N SER A 314 29.78 0.48 16.58
CA SER A 314 28.95 -0.71 16.83
C SER A 314 29.68 -2.01 16.44
N ALA A 315 30.59 -1.95 15.44
CA ALA A 315 31.45 -3.07 15.05
C ALA A 315 32.83 -3.02 15.74
N ASN A 316 33.46 -1.85 15.80
CA ASN A 316 34.85 -1.65 16.23
C ASN A 316 34.95 -1.05 17.65
N THR A 317 36.04 -1.34 18.37
CA THR A 317 36.31 -0.76 19.71
C THR A 317 36.81 0.69 19.66
N ALA A 318 37.20 1.20 18.50
CA ALA A 318 37.55 2.61 18.31
C ALA A 318 37.20 3.08 16.89
N ALA A 319 37.04 4.39 16.73
CA ALA A 319 36.76 5.02 15.45
C ALA A 319 37.49 6.39 15.33
N PRO A 320 38.15 6.68 14.19
CA PRO A 320 38.62 8.03 13.89
C PRO A 320 37.47 8.92 13.43
N ILE A 321 37.54 10.21 13.78
CA ILE A 321 36.68 11.26 13.22
C ILE A 321 37.56 12.29 12.51
N SER A 322 37.27 12.54 11.23
CA SER A 322 37.93 13.55 10.42
C SER A 322 36.88 14.32 9.63
N VAL A 323 36.92 15.65 9.69
CA VAL A 323 36.03 16.54 8.94
C VAL A 323 36.85 17.69 8.38
N GLU A 324 36.93 17.75 7.05
CA GLU A 324 37.72 18.76 6.33
C GLU A 324 36.99 20.11 6.23
N SER A 325 37.76 21.19 6.42
CA SER A 325 37.26 22.57 6.53
C SER A 325 35.98 22.66 7.37
N LEU A 326 35.97 22.11 8.59
CA LEU A 326 34.78 22.05 9.44
C LEU A 326 34.23 23.46 9.73
N TYR A 327 35.14 24.41 9.99
CA TYR A 327 34.83 25.83 10.15
C TYR A 327 36.02 26.68 9.72
N ASN A 328 35.80 27.74 8.92
CA ASN A 328 36.82 28.69 8.44
C ASN A 328 38.12 28.01 7.95
N ASP A 329 37.98 26.98 7.11
CA ASP A 329 39.07 26.17 6.54
C ASP A 329 40.01 25.50 7.56
N VAL A 330 39.56 25.35 8.80
CA VAL A 330 40.21 24.52 9.82
C VAL A 330 39.63 23.11 9.80
N ASP A 331 40.50 22.12 9.59
CA ASP A 331 40.19 20.70 9.72
C ASP A 331 39.96 20.31 11.19
N PHE A 332 39.00 19.42 11.42
CA PHE A 332 38.86 18.70 12.68
C PHE A 332 39.30 17.24 12.51
N ARG A 333 40.25 16.80 13.35
CA ARG A 333 40.69 15.40 13.44
C ARG A 333 40.76 14.98 14.90
N SER A 334 40.12 13.87 15.24
CA SER A 334 40.10 13.29 16.59
C SER A 334 39.83 11.78 16.52
N THR A 335 39.80 11.11 17.66
CA THR A 335 39.50 9.68 17.80
C THR A 335 38.63 9.44 19.01
N ILE A 336 37.83 8.39 19.01
CA ILE A 336 37.04 7.96 20.16
C ILE A 336 37.04 6.44 20.28
N THR A 337 36.97 5.94 21.52
CA THR A 337 36.79 4.51 21.80
C THR A 337 35.33 4.20 22.11
N ARG A 338 34.93 2.93 21.97
CA ARG A 338 33.58 2.46 22.32
C ARG A 338 33.30 2.70 23.80
N GLU A 339 34.26 2.42 24.68
CA GLU A 339 34.09 2.63 26.13
C GLU A 339 33.78 4.10 26.43
N LYS A 340 34.44 5.05 25.74
CA LYS A 340 34.15 6.48 25.94
C LYS A 340 32.77 6.88 25.38
N PHE A 341 32.34 6.31 24.25
CA PHE A 341 30.98 6.51 23.75
C PHE A 341 29.93 5.95 24.71
N GLU A 342 30.18 4.78 25.31
CA GLU A 342 29.30 4.17 26.30
C GLU A 342 29.19 5.02 27.58
N GLU A 343 30.32 5.55 28.08
CA GLU A 343 30.38 6.46 29.22
C GLU A 343 29.58 7.76 28.98
N LEU A 344 29.69 8.35 27.78
CA LEU A 344 28.96 9.57 27.39
C LEU A 344 27.43 9.38 27.32
N CYS A 345 26.95 8.14 27.34
CA CYS A 345 25.56 7.74 27.21
C CYS A 345 25.04 6.97 28.45
N GLU A 346 25.77 6.96 29.57
CA GLU A 346 25.46 6.09 30.72
C GLU A 346 24.03 6.26 31.26
N ASP A 347 23.52 7.49 31.30
CA ASP A 347 22.15 7.80 31.73
C ASP A 347 21.06 7.34 30.74
N LEU A 348 21.42 7.10 29.48
CA LEU A 348 20.49 6.61 28.45
C LEU A 348 20.23 5.10 28.60
N TRP A 349 21.19 4.34 29.15
CA TRP A 349 21.11 2.88 29.21
C TRP A 349 20.01 2.37 30.13
N GLU A 350 19.81 2.98 31.30
CA GLU A 350 18.71 2.59 32.18
C GLU A 350 17.34 3.05 31.66
N GLN A 351 17.28 4.20 30.98
CA GLN A 351 16.06 4.70 30.33
C GLN A 351 15.62 3.81 29.15
N ALA A 352 16.57 3.19 28.46
CA ALA A 352 16.29 2.23 27.38
C ALA A 352 15.56 0.98 27.91
N LEU A 353 15.77 0.59 29.17
CA LEU A 353 15.08 -0.54 29.77
C LEU A 353 13.66 -0.19 30.25
N THR A 354 13.27 1.09 30.34
CA THR A 354 11.95 1.51 30.84
C THR A 354 10.78 0.88 30.08
N PRO A 355 10.72 0.88 28.73
CA PRO A 355 9.59 0.28 28.01
C PRO A 355 9.37 -1.21 28.31
N VAL A 356 10.44 -2.01 28.41
CA VAL A 356 10.32 -3.45 28.72
C VAL A 356 10.00 -3.68 30.21
N LYS A 357 10.59 -2.91 31.13
CA LYS A 357 10.25 -2.91 32.57
C LYS A 357 8.75 -2.64 32.78
N GLU A 358 8.21 -1.62 32.12
CA GLU A 358 6.80 -1.24 32.24
C GLU A 358 5.83 -2.24 31.59
N VAL A 359 6.16 -2.80 30.42
CA VAL A 359 5.31 -3.82 29.78
C VAL A 359 5.18 -5.07 30.64
N LEU A 360 6.27 -5.54 31.24
CA LEU A 360 6.24 -6.68 32.18
C LEU A 360 5.42 -6.33 33.43
N ALA A 361 5.64 -5.15 34.03
CA ALA A 361 4.93 -4.71 35.22
C ALA A 361 3.40 -4.60 35.00
N HIS A 362 2.95 -4.00 33.89
CA HIS A 362 1.51 -3.82 33.61
C HIS A 362 0.81 -5.10 33.16
N SER A 363 1.52 -6.01 32.49
CA SER A 363 0.97 -7.31 32.10
C SER A 363 0.96 -8.33 33.24
N GLY A 364 1.72 -8.08 34.32
CA GLY A 364 1.90 -9.01 35.43
C GLY A 364 2.74 -10.24 35.09
N MET A 365 3.39 -10.24 33.92
CA MET A 365 4.17 -11.38 33.42
C MET A 365 5.61 -11.34 33.95
N LYS A 366 6.17 -12.52 34.19
CA LYS A 366 7.59 -12.70 34.51
C LYS A 366 8.40 -12.81 33.22
N ILE A 367 9.71 -12.57 33.34
CA ILE A 367 10.66 -12.70 32.22
C ILE A 367 10.67 -14.14 31.67
N ASP A 368 10.48 -15.14 32.53
CA ASP A 368 10.39 -16.56 32.18
C ASP A 368 9.13 -16.93 31.39
N ASP A 369 8.05 -16.12 31.49
CA ASP A 369 6.81 -16.33 30.73
C ASP A 369 6.93 -15.84 29.27
N ILE A 370 7.99 -15.08 28.96
CA ILE A 370 8.25 -14.55 27.63
C ILE A 370 9.00 -15.60 26.80
N TYR A 371 8.46 -15.96 25.64
CA TYR A 371 9.11 -16.87 24.70
C TYR A 371 10.35 -16.22 24.07
N ALA A 372 10.17 -15.08 23.40
CA ALA A 372 11.23 -14.37 22.66
C ALA A 372 11.18 -12.86 22.89
N VAL A 373 12.32 -12.18 22.77
CA VAL A 373 12.46 -10.72 22.75
C VAL A 373 13.16 -10.31 21.46
N GLU A 374 12.37 -10.03 20.44
CA GLU A 374 12.83 -9.67 19.09
C GLU A 374 13.31 -8.22 19.05
N LEU A 375 14.53 -7.99 18.58
CA LEU A 375 15.09 -6.65 18.40
C LEU A 375 14.80 -6.07 17.02
N ILE A 376 14.30 -4.84 16.97
CA ILE A 376 14.00 -4.08 15.74
C ILE A 376 14.56 -2.66 15.87
N GLY A 377 14.76 -1.96 14.76
CA GLY A 377 15.17 -0.56 14.77
C GLY A 377 16.68 -0.40 14.88
N GLY A 378 17.22 0.60 14.16
CA GLY A 378 18.64 0.66 13.86
C GLY A 378 19.59 0.84 15.05
N ALA A 379 19.12 1.44 16.17
CA ALA A 379 19.95 1.69 17.34
C ALA A 379 20.10 0.45 18.25
N THR A 380 19.27 -0.58 18.10
CA THR A 380 19.46 -1.87 18.80
C THR A 380 20.78 -2.55 18.44
N ARG A 381 21.42 -2.16 17.32
CA ARG A 381 22.76 -2.65 16.92
C ARG A 381 23.90 -2.17 17.82
N VAL A 382 23.67 -1.24 18.75
CA VAL A 382 24.69 -0.77 19.72
C VAL A 382 24.99 -1.87 20.77
N PRO A 383 26.25 -2.33 20.93
CA PRO A 383 26.58 -3.45 21.81
C PRO A 383 26.18 -3.25 23.28
N LYS A 384 26.38 -2.05 23.85
CA LYS A 384 26.05 -1.74 25.25
C LYS A 384 24.56 -1.88 25.56
N LEU A 385 23.70 -1.48 24.62
CA LEU A 385 22.26 -1.63 24.74
C LEU A 385 21.85 -3.11 24.75
N GLN A 386 22.44 -3.93 23.86
CA GLN A 386 22.22 -5.37 23.88
C GLN A 386 22.70 -5.99 25.20
N ALA A 387 23.89 -5.62 25.70
CA ALA A 387 24.41 -6.10 26.97
C ALA A 387 23.47 -5.77 28.15
N LYS A 388 22.94 -4.55 28.20
CA LYS A 388 21.96 -4.12 29.22
C LYS A 388 20.62 -4.85 29.12
N LEU A 389 20.14 -5.14 27.91
CA LEU A 389 18.95 -5.97 27.69
C LEU A 389 19.20 -7.43 28.10
N GLN A 390 20.36 -8.01 27.77
CA GLN A 390 20.78 -9.36 28.17
C GLN A 390 20.85 -9.49 29.70
N GLU A 391 21.50 -8.53 30.36
CA GLU A 391 21.59 -8.42 31.83
C GLU A 391 20.20 -8.36 32.47
N PHE A 392 19.35 -7.45 32.02
CA PHE A 392 18.00 -7.27 32.56
C PHE A 392 17.08 -8.49 32.34
N LEU A 393 17.18 -9.14 31.17
CA LEU A 393 16.37 -10.30 30.82
C LEU A 393 16.94 -11.63 31.33
N GLY A 394 18.13 -11.64 31.93
CA GLY A 394 18.83 -12.88 32.30
C GLY A 394 19.14 -13.81 31.11
N ARG A 395 19.21 -13.28 29.89
CA ARG A 395 19.37 -14.06 28.64
C ARG A 395 20.79 -13.93 28.09
N ARG A 396 21.40 -15.06 27.72
CA ARG A 396 22.73 -15.07 27.06
C ARG A 396 22.69 -14.47 25.66
N GLU A 397 21.60 -14.65 24.93
CA GLU A 397 21.40 -14.17 23.56
C GLU A 397 20.03 -13.48 23.43
N LEU A 398 19.91 -12.55 22.49
CA LEU A 398 18.67 -11.82 22.20
C LEU A 398 18.16 -12.23 20.82
N ASP A 399 16.84 -12.32 20.67
CA ASP A 399 16.21 -12.82 19.45
C ASP A 399 16.30 -11.80 18.30
N LYS A 400 16.66 -12.29 17.12
CA LYS A 400 16.94 -11.51 15.90
C LYS A 400 16.44 -12.25 14.66
N HIS A 401 15.24 -12.83 14.74
CA HIS A 401 14.64 -13.59 13.64
C HIS A 401 14.07 -12.68 12.54
N LEU A 402 13.91 -11.40 12.85
CA LEU A 402 13.43 -10.36 11.93
C LEU A 402 14.59 -9.49 11.42
N ASP A 403 14.48 -9.02 10.18
CA ASP A 403 15.31 -7.90 9.73
C ASP A 403 14.88 -6.61 10.44
N ALA A 404 15.80 -6.02 11.20
CA ALA A 404 15.54 -4.86 12.05
C ALA A 404 15.26 -3.54 11.27
N ASP A 405 15.54 -3.47 9.96
CA ASP A 405 15.22 -2.31 9.13
C ASP A 405 13.94 -2.52 8.30
N GLU A 406 13.61 -3.76 7.92
CA GLU A 406 12.56 -4.09 6.94
C GLU A 406 11.31 -4.78 7.49
N ALA A 407 11.37 -5.43 8.66
CA ALA A 407 10.26 -6.26 9.12
C ALA A 407 8.94 -5.50 9.31
N ILE A 408 9.02 -4.23 9.72
CA ILE A 408 7.86 -3.34 9.89
C ILE A 408 7.17 -3.08 8.53
N VAL A 409 7.94 -2.74 7.48
CA VAL A 409 7.37 -2.41 6.17
C VAL A 409 6.84 -3.67 5.47
N LEU A 410 7.53 -4.80 5.59
CA LEU A 410 7.07 -6.08 5.03
C LEU A 410 5.77 -6.57 5.70
N GLY A 411 5.67 -6.46 7.02
CA GLY A 411 4.41 -6.74 7.74
C GLY A 411 3.28 -5.77 7.38
N ALA A 412 3.59 -4.48 7.22
CA ALA A 412 2.61 -3.50 6.74
C ALA A 412 2.12 -3.80 5.32
N SER A 413 2.98 -4.34 4.44
CA SER A 413 2.62 -4.74 3.07
C SER A 413 1.65 -5.93 3.05
N LEU A 414 1.85 -6.92 3.93
CA LEU A 414 0.94 -8.05 4.11
C LEU A 414 -0.43 -7.57 4.62
N HIS A 415 -0.48 -6.56 5.50
CA HIS A 415 -1.73 -5.92 5.90
C HIS A 415 -2.39 -5.17 4.74
N ALA A 416 -1.64 -4.38 3.97
CA ALA A 416 -2.13 -3.69 2.78
C ALA A 416 -2.76 -4.65 1.76
N ALA A 417 -2.08 -5.78 1.50
CA ALA A 417 -2.57 -6.84 0.62
C ALA A 417 -3.92 -7.42 1.09
N ASN A 418 -4.07 -7.66 2.39
CA ASN A 418 -5.31 -8.17 3.00
C ASN A 418 -6.46 -7.14 3.02
N LEU A 419 -6.16 -5.84 2.83
CA LEU A 419 -7.15 -4.77 2.72
C LEU A 419 -7.52 -4.42 1.28
N SER A 420 -6.80 -4.94 0.28
CA SER A 420 -7.06 -4.69 -1.13
C SER A 420 -8.15 -5.62 -1.67
N ASP A 421 -9.17 -5.08 -2.32
CA ASP A 421 -10.19 -5.88 -3.01
C ASP A 421 -9.62 -6.62 -4.25
N GLY A 422 -8.54 -6.10 -4.83
CA GLY A 422 -7.90 -6.60 -6.06
C GLY A 422 -6.80 -7.64 -5.85
N ILE A 423 -6.29 -7.80 -4.62
CA ILE A 423 -5.19 -8.71 -4.30
C ILE A 423 -5.71 -9.79 -3.34
N LYS A 424 -5.40 -11.05 -3.63
CA LYS A 424 -5.77 -12.19 -2.76
C LYS A 424 -4.52 -13.00 -2.45
N LEU A 425 -4.03 -12.88 -1.22
CA LEU A 425 -2.97 -13.73 -0.70
C LEU A 425 -3.57 -15.02 -0.11
N ASN A 426 -2.92 -16.15 -0.39
CA ASN A 426 -3.28 -17.45 0.19
C ASN A 426 -2.77 -17.62 1.64
N ARG A 427 -2.12 -16.61 2.21
CA ARG A 427 -1.55 -16.59 3.56
C ARG A 427 -2.33 -15.57 4.40
N LYS A 428 -2.99 -16.04 5.46
CA LYS A 428 -3.78 -15.20 6.38
C LYS A 428 -3.25 -15.37 7.81
N LEU A 429 -3.00 -14.25 8.48
CA LEU A 429 -2.72 -14.20 9.92
C LEU A 429 -3.74 -13.25 10.56
N GLY A 430 -4.48 -13.72 11.57
CA GLY A 430 -5.44 -12.89 12.29
C GLY A 430 -4.72 -11.81 13.11
N MET A 431 -5.00 -10.53 12.83
CA MET A 431 -4.46 -9.41 13.59
C MET A 431 -5.49 -8.87 14.59
N ILE A 432 -5.09 -8.75 15.86
CA ILE A 432 -5.85 -8.06 16.90
C ILE A 432 -4.96 -6.99 17.54
N ASP A 433 -5.05 -5.78 17.01
CA ASP A 433 -4.43 -4.58 17.60
C ASP A 433 -5.47 -3.74 18.37
N GLY A 434 -5.00 -2.86 19.24
CA GLY A 434 -5.81 -2.07 20.17
C GLY A 434 -5.41 -0.61 20.26
N SER A 435 -6.28 0.21 20.84
CA SER A 435 -6.01 1.64 20.99
C SER A 435 -4.88 1.89 22.00
N THR A 436 -3.81 2.58 21.59
CA THR A 436 -2.64 2.83 22.45
C THR A 436 -2.89 3.86 23.55
N TYR A 437 -4.03 4.56 23.51
CA TYR A 437 -4.50 5.52 24.51
C TYR A 437 -5.89 5.13 25.03
N SER A 438 -6.25 5.66 26.19
CA SER A 438 -7.61 5.65 26.73
C SER A 438 -8.31 6.96 26.37
N PHE A 439 -9.54 6.91 25.88
CA PHE A 439 -10.33 8.08 25.48
C PHE A 439 -11.56 8.23 26.36
N MET A 440 -11.76 9.44 26.86
CA MET A 440 -12.84 9.86 27.75
C MET A 440 -13.86 10.69 26.98
N LEU A 441 -15.14 10.53 27.34
CA LEU A 441 -16.22 11.40 26.92
C LEU A 441 -16.55 12.41 28.03
N GLU A 442 -16.78 13.66 27.68
CA GLU A 442 -17.37 14.66 28.56
C GLU A 442 -18.47 15.41 27.81
N ILE A 443 -19.62 15.59 28.46
CA ILE A 443 -20.79 16.31 27.92
C ILE A 443 -21.00 17.59 28.73
N ASP A 444 -21.24 18.71 28.03
CA ASP A 444 -21.55 20.00 28.63
C ASP A 444 -22.79 20.61 27.94
N GLY A 445 -23.69 21.20 28.72
CA GLY A 445 -24.99 21.66 28.21
C GLY A 445 -25.85 22.29 29.29
N ALA A 446 -26.71 23.23 28.88
CA ALA A 446 -27.60 23.94 29.80
C ALA A 446 -28.56 22.95 30.48
N ASP A 447 -28.55 22.91 31.82
CA ASP A 447 -29.30 21.97 32.66
C ASP A 447 -28.90 20.48 32.46
N TYR A 448 -27.75 20.19 31.86
CA TYR A 448 -27.22 18.81 31.85
C TYR A 448 -26.66 18.46 33.23
N VAL A 449 -27.29 17.47 33.88
CA VAL A 449 -26.75 16.86 35.09
C VAL A 449 -25.77 15.78 34.67
N LYS A 450 -24.49 15.97 34.99
CA LYS A 450 -23.43 14.99 34.70
C LYS A 450 -23.79 13.63 35.28
N ASP A 451 -23.71 12.60 34.45
CA ASP A 451 -23.91 11.20 34.83
C ASP A 451 -22.55 10.54 34.82
N GLU A 452 -22.04 10.18 36.01
CA GLU A 452 -20.71 9.58 36.15
C GLU A 452 -20.53 8.33 35.29
N ASN A 453 -21.59 7.60 34.93
CA ASN A 453 -21.50 6.41 34.06
C ASN A 453 -21.35 6.76 32.57
N ILE A 454 -21.67 8.00 32.18
CA ILE A 454 -21.66 8.48 30.80
C ILE A 454 -20.43 9.36 30.55
N ASP A 455 -20.11 10.26 31.49
CA ASP A 455 -18.94 11.15 31.50
C ASP A 455 -17.64 10.40 31.91
N GLN A 456 -17.45 9.22 31.35
CA GLN A 456 -16.39 8.26 31.69
C GLN A 456 -15.68 7.73 30.42
N ILE A 457 -14.83 6.70 30.60
CA ILE A 457 -14.06 6.07 29.53
C ILE A 457 -14.98 5.63 28.38
N LEU A 458 -14.79 6.23 27.21
CA LEU A 458 -15.42 5.84 25.95
C LEU A 458 -14.70 4.62 25.35
N VAL A 459 -13.37 4.68 25.29
CA VAL A 459 -12.48 3.63 24.79
C VAL A 459 -11.40 3.34 25.84
N PRO A 460 -11.40 2.17 26.48
CA PRO A 460 -10.29 1.74 27.32
C PRO A 460 -9.02 1.52 26.50
N ARG A 461 -7.86 1.70 27.13
CA ARG A 461 -6.57 1.39 26.51
C ARG A 461 -6.48 -0.10 26.12
N MET A 462 -5.79 -0.38 25.01
CA MET A 462 -5.70 -1.67 24.33
C MET A 462 -7.05 -2.29 23.91
N LYS A 463 -8.15 -1.52 23.88
CA LYS A 463 -9.43 -1.98 23.31
C LYS A 463 -9.26 -2.26 21.82
N LYS A 464 -9.66 -3.46 21.38
CA LYS A 464 -9.61 -3.92 19.98
C LYS A 464 -10.22 -2.88 19.03
N MET A 465 -9.51 -2.60 17.94
CA MET A 465 -9.94 -1.74 16.84
C MET A 465 -10.28 -2.57 15.59
N PRO A 466 -11.18 -2.11 14.70
CA PRO A 466 -12.07 -0.95 14.84
C PRO A 466 -13.26 -1.29 15.76
N ILE A 467 -13.93 -0.27 16.31
CA ILE A 467 -15.13 -0.45 17.13
C ILE A 467 -16.13 0.69 16.93
N LYS A 468 -17.43 0.35 16.88
CA LYS A 468 -18.54 1.32 16.94
C LYS A 468 -19.14 1.33 18.34
N MET A 469 -19.46 2.52 18.83
CA MET A 469 -19.92 2.76 20.19
C MET A 469 -21.12 3.72 20.17
N PHE A 470 -21.88 3.75 21.25
CA PHE A 470 -22.84 4.82 21.48
C PHE A 470 -22.98 5.13 22.97
N ARG A 471 -23.55 6.29 23.26
CA ARG A 471 -24.02 6.72 24.59
C ARG A 471 -25.43 7.30 24.43
N SER A 472 -26.27 7.16 25.46
CA SER A 472 -27.65 7.63 25.45
C SER A 472 -27.88 8.48 26.68
N ILE A 473 -28.05 9.79 26.50
CA ILE A 473 -28.33 10.74 27.59
C ILE A 473 -29.81 11.07 27.64
N ARG A 474 -30.33 11.35 28.84
CA ARG A 474 -31.66 11.97 29.00
C ARG A 474 -31.47 13.48 29.08
N HIS A 475 -31.72 14.16 27.97
CA HIS A 475 -31.53 15.60 27.87
C HIS A 475 -32.50 16.19 26.85
N SER A 476 -32.78 17.49 26.96
CA SER A 476 -33.80 18.18 26.17
C SER A 476 -33.35 19.51 25.57
N LYS A 477 -32.10 19.90 25.79
CA LYS A 477 -31.48 21.12 25.23
C LYS A 477 -30.28 20.76 24.37
N ASP A 478 -29.84 21.70 23.54
CA ASP A 478 -28.64 21.55 22.73
C ASP A 478 -27.39 21.52 23.63
N PHE A 479 -26.39 20.74 23.25
CA PHE A 479 -25.23 20.42 24.10
C PHE A 479 -23.94 20.28 23.28
N ASP A 480 -22.79 20.47 23.94
CA ASP A 480 -21.47 20.24 23.38
C ASP A 480 -20.88 18.92 23.92
N VAL A 481 -19.99 18.30 23.13
CA VAL A 481 -19.33 17.02 23.40
C VAL A 481 -17.83 17.19 23.27
N SER A 482 -17.09 16.98 24.35
CA SER A 482 -15.62 16.95 24.37
C SER A 482 -15.10 15.51 24.39
N LEU A 483 -14.10 15.24 23.56
CA LEU A 483 -13.31 14.00 23.63
C LEU A 483 -11.91 14.32 24.16
N ASN A 484 -11.52 13.57 25.19
CA ASN A 484 -10.30 13.81 25.95
C ASN A 484 -9.43 12.54 26.01
N TYR A 485 -8.10 12.70 26.04
CA TYR A 485 -7.21 11.66 26.54
C TYR A 485 -7.44 11.49 28.05
N ASP A 486 -7.46 10.25 28.51
CA ASP A 486 -7.51 9.90 29.93
C ASP A 486 -6.36 10.57 30.71
N LYS A 487 -6.68 11.13 31.89
CA LYS A 487 -5.74 11.87 32.75
C LYS A 487 -4.79 10.95 33.52
N ALA A 488 -5.05 9.64 33.55
CA ALA A 488 -4.19 8.65 34.19
C ALA A 488 -2.92 8.30 33.36
N TYR A 489 -2.82 8.78 32.12
CA TYR A 489 -1.73 8.43 31.19
C TYR A 489 -1.04 9.68 30.63
N GLU A 490 0.20 9.52 30.16
CA GLU A 490 0.92 10.58 29.47
C GLU A 490 0.22 11.00 28.16
N LEU A 491 0.31 12.30 27.85
CA LEU A 491 -0.15 12.84 26.57
C LEU A 491 0.80 12.46 25.43
N PRO A 492 0.31 12.42 24.17
CA PRO A 492 1.21 12.28 23.02
C PRO A 492 2.25 13.40 22.98
N PRO A 493 3.49 13.15 22.49
CA PRO A 493 4.62 14.04 22.71
C PRO A 493 4.38 15.46 22.18
N GLY A 494 4.45 16.48 23.03
CA GLY A 494 4.23 17.88 22.63
C GLY A 494 2.76 18.29 22.44
N ILE A 495 1.79 17.43 22.75
CA ILE A 495 0.38 17.83 22.82
C ILE A 495 0.11 18.53 24.16
N PRO A 496 -0.42 19.77 24.17
CA PRO A 496 -0.55 20.57 25.40
C PRO A 496 -1.85 20.36 26.18
N SER A 497 -2.78 19.54 25.68
CA SER A 497 -4.16 19.41 26.19
C SER A 497 -4.63 17.96 26.15
N HIS A 498 -5.40 17.57 27.18
CA HIS A 498 -6.17 16.31 27.15
C HIS A 498 -7.31 16.37 26.12
N LYS A 499 -8.00 17.51 25.98
CA LYS A 499 -9.05 17.69 24.97
C LYS A 499 -8.42 17.69 23.58
N PHE A 500 -8.85 16.76 22.72
CA PHE A 500 -8.36 16.61 21.34
C PHE A 500 -9.46 16.80 20.27
N ALA A 501 -10.73 16.72 20.66
CA ALA A 501 -11.85 17.06 19.78
C ALA A 501 -13.01 17.65 20.58
N GLU A 502 -13.75 18.55 19.96
CA GLU A 502 -14.92 19.20 20.52
C GLU A 502 -16.01 19.31 19.45
N TYR A 503 -17.25 18.99 19.80
CA TYR A 503 -18.39 18.98 18.89
C TYR A 503 -19.58 19.72 19.50
N SER A 504 -20.42 20.29 18.66
CA SER A 504 -21.72 20.85 19.04
C SER A 504 -22.84 20.00 18.46
N VAL A 505 -23.83 19.67 19.28
CA VAL A 505 -25.00 18.87 18.93
C VAL A 505 -26.25 19.72 19.08
N SER A 506 -26.78 20.17 17.94
CA SER A 506 -27.91 21.11 17.89
C SER A 506 -29.19 20.52 17.29
N GLY A 507 -30.34 21.09 17.69
CA GLY A 507 -31.69 20.69 17.28
C GLY A 507 -32.38 19.71 18.24
N LEU A 508 -31.78 19.42 19.41
CA LEU A 508 -32.44 18.62 20.45
C LEU A 508 -33.52 19.44 21.17
N THR A 509 -33.28 20.76 21.29
CA THR A 509 -34.24 21.73 21.83
C THR A 509 -35.51 21.75 20.99
N ASP A 510 -35.38 22.03 19.68
CA ASP A 510 -36.49 22.05 18.72
C ASP A 510 -37.27 20.73 18.69
N ALA A 511 -36.56 19.59 18.72
CA ALA A 511 -37.17 18.27 18.79
C ALA A 511 -37.92 18.07 20.12
N SER A 512 -37.35 18.50 21.24
CA SER A 512 -37.98 18.36 22.56
C SER A 512 -39.25 19.20 22.65
N GLU A 513 -39.21 20.46 22.23
CA GLU A 513 -40.38 21.34 22.21
C GLU A 513 -41.48 20.77 21.30
N LYS A 514 -41.14 20.40 20.05
CA LYS A 514 -42.08 19.85 19.06
C LYS A 514 -42.82 18.58 19.52
N TYR A 515 -42.16 17.74 20.31
CA TYR A 515 -42.71 16.46 20.76
C TYR A 515 -43.20 16.46 22.23
N SER A 516 -42.89 17.50 23.02
CA SER A 516 -43.32 17.66 24.42
C SER A 516 -44.84 17.62 24.63
N SER A 517 -45.60 18.09 23.64
CA SER A 517 -47.07 18.16 23.66
C SER A 517 -47.77 16.83 23.30
N ARG A 518 -47.01 15.78 23.00
CA ARG A 518 -47.55 14.44 22.72
C ARG A 518 -47.46 13.54 23.96
N ASN A 519 -48.22 12.44 23.94
CA ASN A 519 -48.22 11.43 25.01
C ASN A 519 -46.89 10.64 25.04
N LEU A 520 -45.85 11.25 25.60
CA LEU A 520 -44.53 10.64 25.76
C LEU A 520 -44.61 9.40 26.66
N SER A 521 -44.07 8.29 26.18
CA SER A 521 -43.98 7.00 26.89
C SER A 521 -42.79 6.95 27.83
N ALA A 522 -41.79 7.80 27.59
CA ALA A 522 -40.53 7.92 28.32
C ALA A 522 -39.95 9.33 28.06
N PRO A 523 -39.04 9.82 28.93
CA PRO A 523 -38.28 11.05 28.66
C PRO A 523 -37.51 10.94 27.34
N ILE A 524 -37.41 12.07 26.62
CA ILE A 524 -36.62 12.16 25.38
C ILE A 524 -35.15 11.87 25.71
N LYS A 525 -34.51 11.13 24.80
CA LYS A 525 -33.09 10.75 24.91
C LYS A 525 -32.33 11.28 23.70
N ALA A 526 -31.06 11.62 23.86
CA ALA A 526 -30.15 11.79 22.73
C ALA A 526 -29.18 10.61 22.68
N ASN A 527 -29.21 9.88 21.56
CA ASN A 527 -28.21 8.85 21.25
C ASN A 527 -27.07 9.50 20.48
N ILE A 528 -25.86 9.39 21.02
CA ILE A 528 -24.62 9.89 20.41
C ILE A 528 -23.83 8.68 19.94
N HIS A 529 -23.53 8.61 18.64
CA HIS A 529 -22.80 7.51 18.03
C HIS A 529 -21.35 7.89 17.75
N PHE A 530 -20.43 7.02 18.16
CA PHE A 530 -18.99 7.20 17.95
C PHE A 530 -18.42 5.99 17.19
N SER A 531 -17.35 6.21 16.45
CA SER A 531 -16.50 5.14 15.94
C SER A 531 -15.04 5.37 16.29
N LEU A 532 -14.31 4.26 16.39
CA LEU A 532 -12.86 4.20 16.40
C LEU A 532 -12.45 3.39 15.16
N SER A 533 -11.79 4.07 14.22
CA SER A 533 -11.38 3.50 12.94
C SER A 533 -10.27 2.45 13.11
N ARG A 534 -9.97 1.70 12.04
CA ARG A 534 -8.82 0.78 12.02
C ARG A 534 -7.51 1.50 12.32
N SER A 535 -7.39 2.72 11.78
CA SER A 535 -6.24 3.61 11.88
C SER A 535 -6.10 4.31 13.24
N GLY A 536 -6.94 3.96 14.22
CA GLY A 536 -6.88 4.48 15.57
C GLY A 536 -7.50 5.87 15.78
N ILE A 537 -8.30 6.37 14.83
CA ILE A 537 -8.93 7.70 14.91
C ILE A 537 -10.34 7.58 15.49
N VAL A 538 -10.67 8.38 16.50
CA VAL A 538 -12.02 8.48 17.08
C VAL A 538 -12.81 9.61 16.42
N SER A 539 -14.07 9.36 16.09
CA SER A 539 -15.02 10.38 15.63
C SER A 539 -16.38 10.26 16.32
N LEU A 540 -17.08 11.39 16.45
CA LEU A 540 -18.52 11.44 16.67
C LEU A 540 -19.20 11.38 15.29
N ASP A 541 -19.79 10.24 14.95
CA ASP A 541 -20.30 9.95 13.61
C ASP A 541 -21.66 10.63 13.35
N ARG A 542 -22.55 10.62 14.35
CA ARG A 542 -23.89 11.25 14.33
C ARG A 542 -24.51 11.31 15.72
N ALA A 543 -25.53 12.14 15.89
CA ALA A 543 -26.43 12.09 17.03
C ALA A 543 -27.90 12.06 16.57
N GLU A 544 -28.79 11.45 17.37
CA GLU A 544 -30.24 11.39 17.11
C GLU A 544 -31.05 11.56 18.41
N ALA A 545 -32.12 12.34 18.36
CA ALA A 545 -33.12 12.38 19.41
C ALA A 545 -34.08 11.19 19.26
N VAL A 546 -34.28 10.44 20.35
CA VAL A 546 -35.21 9.31 20.44
C VAL A 546 -36.41 9.73 21.25
N ILE A 547 -37.57 9.75 20.59
CA ILE A 547 -38.86 10.11 21.17
C ILE A 547 -39.77 8.89 21.15
N GLU A 548 -40.18 8.40 22.32
CA GLU A 548 -41.11 7.29 22.47
C GLU A 548 -42.51 7.84 22.77
N ILE A 549 -43.51 7.57 21.94
CA ILE A 549 -44.89 8.12 22.05
C ILE A 549 -45.90 6.99 22.09
N THR A 550 -46.90 7.13 22.95
CA THR A 550 -48.01 6.21 23.08
C THR A 550 -49.23 6.77 22.34
N GLU A 551 -49.62 6.14 21.23
CA GLU A 551 -50.74 6.56 20.39
C GLU A 551 -51.81 5.45 20.37
N TRP A 552 -53.09 5.82 20.37
CA TRP A 552 -54.17 4.87 20.14
C TRP A 552 -54.19 4.50 18.66
N VAL A 553 -54.14 3.21 18.35
CA VAL A 553 -54.20 2.67 16.99
C VAL A 553 -55.40 1.74 16.90
N GLU A 554 -56.24 1.96 15.88
CA GLU A 554 -57.37 1.08 15.59
C GLU A 554 -56.86 -0.20 14.91
N VAL A 555 -57.16 -1.34 15.53
CA VAL A 555 -56.81 -2.68 15.05
C VAL A 555 -58.11 -3.43 14.72
N PRO A 556 -58.27 -3.99 13.52
CA PRO A 556 -59.47 -4.73 13.15
C PRO A 556 -59.51 -6.08 13.89
N LYS A 557 -60.58 -6.34 14.64
CA LYS A 557 -60.79 -7.59 15.38
C LYS A 557 -61.74 -8.49 14.61
N LYS A 558 -61.25 -9.63 14.09
CA LYS A 558 -62.14 -10.69 13.56
C LYS A 558 -62.78 -11.44 14.73
N ILE A 559 -64.11 -11.40 14.82
CA ILE A 559 -64.86 -12.22 15.78
C ILE A 559 -65.00 -13.63 15.19
N LEU A 560 -64.45 -14.62 15.88
CA LEU A 560 -64.82 -16.02 15.68
C LEU A 560 -66.00 -16.34 16.58
N THR A 561 -67.18 -16.58 15.99
CA THR A 561 -68.34 -17.10 16.71
C THR A 561 -68.10 -18.55 17.09
N LEU A 562 -67.84 -18.81 18.37
CA LEU A 562 -67.85 -20.14 18.96
C LEU A 562 -69.20 -20.37 19.65
N GLU A 563 -69.96 -21.34 19.15
CA GLU A 563 -71.13 -21.86 19.86
C GLU A 563 -70.66 -22.60 21.12
N SER A 564 -71.24 -22.25 22.27
CA SER A 564 -70.97 -22.93 23.54
C SER A 564 -72.24 -23.61 24.06
N ASN A 565 -72.25 -24.94 24.02
CA ASN A 565 -73.22 -25.72 24.78
C ASN A 565 -72.98 -25.54 26.29
N ILE A 566 -74.07 -25.43 27.04
CA ILE A 566 -74.12 -25.22 28.49
C ILE A 566 -73.86 -26.56 29.21
N THR A 567 -73.10 -26.58 30.33
CA THR A 567 -73.61 -26.78 31.72
C THR A 567 -72.49 -26.91 32.77
N ASN A 568 -72.58 -26.13 33.86
CA ASN A 568 -72.05 -26.29 35.24
C ASN A 568 -70.70 -26.99 35.53
N GLN A 569 -69.83 -26.32 36.31
CA GLN A 569 -69.79 -26.48 37.78
C GLN A 569 -68.92 -25.42 38.51
N ASN A 570 -69.19 -25.22 39.81
CA ASN A 570 -68.42 -24.37 40.73
C ASN A 570 -67.14 -25.07 41.22
N SER A 571 -66.05 -24.32 41.43
CA SER A 571 -65.49 -24.08 42.79
C SER A 571 -64.18 -23.30 42.79
N SER A 572 -63.91 -22.69 43.94
CA SER A 572 -62.90 -21.69 44.28
C SER A 572 -61.44 -22.19 44.41
N SER A 573 -60.50 -21.32 44.00
CA SER A 573 -59.18 -21.02 44.62
C SER A 573 -58.24 -22.16 45.10
N GLU A 574 -57.00 -22.18 44.60
CA GLU A 574 -55.84 -21.62 45.35
C GLU A 574 -54.51 -21.55 44.57
N ALA A 575 -53.60 -20.78 45.19
CA ALA A 575 -52.16 -20.50 45.03
C ALA A 575 -51.18 -21.38 44.22
N GLY A 576 -50.05 -20.73 43.88
CA GLY A 576 -48.72 -21.33 43.67
C GLY A 576 -48.26 -21.44 42.21
N ALA A 577 -46.99 -21.32 41.82
CA ALA A 577 -45.75 -20.71 42.34
C ALA A 577 -44.60 -21.20 41.39
N ALA A 578 -43.51 -20.43 41.31
CA ALA A 578 -42.16 -20.88 40.93
C ALA A 578 -41.84 -21.37 39.48
N ASN A 579 -41.11 -20.50 38.78
CA ASN A 579 -39.79 -20.73 38.15
C ASN A 579 -39.57 -21.56 36.86
N SER A 580 -38.52 -21.11 36.15
CA SER A 580 -37.62 -21.85 35.24
C SER A 580 -38.18 -22.14 33.83
N THR A 581 -37.40 -22.15 32.73
CA THR A 581 -36.06 -21.60 32.39
C THR A 581 -35.90 -21.64 30.85
N THR A 582 -34.78 -21.12 30.32
CA THR A 582 -34.07 -21.60 29.11
C THR A 582 -34.73 -21.49 27.73
N ASP A 583 -34.15 -20.57 26.94
CA ASP A 583 -33.51 -20.80 25.63
C ASP A 583 -34.30 -21.03 24.32
N SER A 584 -33.55 -20.73 23.25
CA SER A 584 -33.76 -21.02 21.82
C SER A 584 -34.61 -20.00 21.06
N LYS A 585 -33.99 -19.13 20.24
CA LYS A 585 -33.38 -19.35 18.89
C LYS A 585 -34.43 -19.35 17.78
N GLU A 586 -34.33 -18.40 16.85
CA GLU A 586 -33.90 -18.59 15.44
C GLU A 586 -34.91 -19.42 14.61
N ASN A 587 -35.34 -19.03 13.40
CA ASN A 587 -34.95 -17.90 12.55
C ASN A 587 -36.01 -17.68 11.43
N LEU A 588 -35.82 -16.63 10.61
CA LEU A 588 -35.94 -16.55 9.13
C LEU A 588 -36.73 -17.67 8.38
N ASN A 589 -37.45 -17.45 7.29
CA ASN A 589 -37.74 -16.28 6.43
C ASN A 589 -38.81 -16.70 5.40
N SER A 590 -39.32 -15.74 4.60
CA SER A 590 -39.44 -15.78 3.12
C SER A 590 -40.80 -15.36 2.55
N ASP A 591 -40.76 -14.33 1.70
CA ASP A 591 -41.84 -13.88 0.81
C ASP A 591 -42.08 -14.85 -0.37
N SER A 592 -43.31 -14.85 -0.93
CA SER A 592 -43.59 -14.49 -2.34
C SER A 592 -45.01 -14.90 -2.80
N ASP A 593 -45.74 -13.98 -3.45
CA ASP A 593 -46.49 -14.07 -4.74
C ASP A 593 -47.20 -15.39 -5.15
N THR A 594 -48.36 -15.43 -5.87
CA THR A 594 -49.19 -14.40 -6.57
C THR A 594 -50.64 -14.92 -6.83
N ASN A 595 -51.54 -14.01 -7.25
CA ASN A 595 -52.80 -14.14 -8.04
C ASN A 595 -53.09 -15.49 -8.79
N SER A 596 -54.34 -15.92 -9.10
CA SER A 596 -55.68 -15.27 -9.13
C SER A 596 -56.82 -16.26 -9.47
N SER A 597 -58.05 -16.04 -8.98
CA SER A 597 -59.32 -16.35 -9.71
C SER A 597 -60.56 -15.77 -8.99
N ALA A 598 -61.48 -15.15 -9.74
CA ALA A 598 -62.74 -14.54 -9.27
C ALA A 598 -63.97 -15.36 -9.73
N PRO A 599 -65.22 -14.90 -9.56
CA PRO A 599 -65.88 -14.40 -8.34
C PRO A 599 -67.18 -15.21 -8.02
N ILE A 600 -67.67 -15.11 -6.78
CA ILE A 600 -69.11 -15.28 -6.49
C ILE A 600 -69.53 -14.11 -5.61
N ASP A 601 -70.51 -13.34 -6.10
CA ASP A 601 -71.18 -12.28 -5.36
C ASP A 601 -72.23 -12.91 -4.45
N GLU A 602 -72.13 -12.70 -3.14
CA GLU A 602 -73.32 -12.68 -2.28
C GLU A 602 -73.09 -11.79 -1.06
N SER A 603 -74.03 -10.87 -0.87
CA SER A 603 -73.94 -9.79 0.10
C SER A 603 -74.03 -10.30 1.53
N ASN A 604 -73.01 -10.03 2.36
CA ASN A 604 -73.17 -10.00 3.81
C ASN A 604 -72.31 -8.89 4.41
N ALA A 605 -72.95 -7.88 5.00
CA ALA A 605 -72.26 -6.77 5.65
C ALA A 605 -71.70 -7.24 7.00
N GLN A 606 -70.44 -7.66 7.03
CA GLN A 606 -69.72 -7.90 8.28
C GLN A 606 -69.17 -6.58 8.84
N GLU A 607 -69.78 -6.09 9.92
CA GLU A 607 -69.25 -4.95 10.67
C GLU A 607 -67.85 -5.27 11.22
N THR A 608 -66.84 -4.59 10.68
CA THR A 608 -65.47 -4.67 11.20
C THR A 608 -65.36 -3.74 12.40
N ILE A 609 -65.59 -4.27 13.61
CA ILE A 609 -65.41 -3.50 14.84
C ILE A 609 -63.91 -3.22 15.03
N THR A 610 -63.52 -1.94 15.00
CA THR A 610 -62.16 -1.51 15.31
C THR A 610 -61.94 -1.42 16.82
N GLU A 611 -60.94 -2.14 17.33
CA GLU A 611 -60.51 -2.04 18.72
C GLU A 611 -59.37 -1.02 18.82
N LYS A 612 -59.52 0.00 19.67
CA LYS A 612 -58.47 0.98 19.93
C LYS A 612 -57.45 0.35 20.88
N VAL A 613 -56.29 -0.02 20.36
CA VAL A 613 -55.17 -0.58 21.13
C VAL A 613 -54.09 0.48 21.31
N LEU A 614 -53.56 0.56 22.52
CA LEU A 614 -52.52 1.51 22.90
C LEU A 614 -51.15 1.04 22.36
N LYS A 615 -50.59 1.70 21.34
CA LYS A 615 -49.33 1.28 20.69
C LYS A 615 -48.20 2.29 20.93
N LYS A 616 -47.05 1.79 21.39
CA LYS A 616 -45.81 2.58 21.48
C LYS A 616 -45.18 2.72 20.09
N ARG A 617 -44.79 3.94 19.73
CA ARG A 617 -44.04 4.30 18.51
C ARG A 617 -42.77 5.04 18.90
N THR A 618 -41.65 4.67 18.28
CA THR A 618 -40.35 5.34 18.49
C THR A 618 -40.03 6.17 17.25
N PHE A 619 -39.87 7.47 17.44
CA PHE A 619 -39.39 8.39 16.41
C PHE A 619 -37.91 8.68 16.67
N ARG A 620 -37.11 8.71 15.59
CA ARG A 620 -35.70 9.12 15.63
C ARG A 620 -35.55 10.38 14.78
N VAL A 621 -35.11 11.47 15.38
CA VAL A 621 -34.88 12.75 14.71
C VAL A 621 -33.36 12.97 14.65
N PRO A 622 -32.73 13.04 13.46
CA PRO A 622 -31.30 13.27 13.36
C PRO A 622 -30.96 14.68 13.90
N LEU A 623 -29.91 14.76 14.73
CA LEU A 623 -29.40 16.00 15.27
C LEU A 623 -28.22 16.49 14.43
N LYS A 624 -28.04 17.81 14.36
CA LYS A 624 -26.94 18.42 13.61
C LYS A 624 -25.68 18.42 14.48
N VAL A 625 -24.64 17.74 14.02
CA VAL A 625 -23.31 17.71 14.65
C VAL A 625 -22.34 18.62 13.89
N VAL A 626 -21.58 19.44 14.61
CA VAL A 626 -20.53 20.32 14.04
C VAL A 626 -19.26 20.20 14.89
N GLU A 627 -18.12 19.86 14.29
CA GLU A 627 -16.82 19.90 15.00
C GLU A 627 -16.40 21.37 15.22
N LYS A 628 -16.06 21.70 16.48
CA LYS A 628 -15.61 23.02 16.98
C LYS A 628 -14.12 23.04 17.36
N THR A 629 -13.41 21.92 17.24
CA THR A 629 -12.00 21.77 17.66
C THR A 629 -11.11 22.90 17.11
N THR A 630 -10.24 23.46 17.96
CA THR A 630 -9.29 24.55 17.60
C THR A 630 -7.87 24.24 18.09
N GLY A 631 -6.89 25.01 17.59
CA GLY A 631 -5.48 24.93 17.99
C GLY A 631 -4.63 24.00 17.13
N ALA A 632 -3.33 23.91 17.45
CA ALA A 632 -2.30 23.29 16.61
C ALA A 632 -2.51 21.81 16.25
N GLY A 633 -3.39 21.11 16.98
CA GLY A 633 -3.73 19.70 16.74
C GLY A 633 -4.85 19.49 15.72
N THR A 634 -5.44 20.54 15.15
CA THR A 634 -6.50 20.41 14.14
C THR A 634 -5.94 20.19 12.74
N ILE A 635 -6.74 19.55 11.88
CA ILE A 635 -6.46 19.47 10.44
C ILE A 635 -6.48 20.87 9.80
N LEU A 636 -5.83 21.02 8.65
CA LEU A 636 -5.94 22.21 7.80
C LEU A 636 -7.42 22.47 7.46
N SER A 637 -7.83 23.74 7.47
CA SER A 637 -9.15 24.15 6.98
C SER A 637 -9.29 23.84 5.48
N LYS A 638 -10.52 23.94 4.94
CA LYS A 638 -10.75 23.64 3.51
C LYS A 638 -9.96 24.59 2.60
N GLU A 639 -9.82 25.84 3.02
CA GLU A 639 -9.11 26.91 2.35
C GLU A 639 -7.60 26.62 2.37
N LEU A 640 -7.02 26.44 3.58
CA LEU A 640 -5.59 26.12 3.75
C LEU A 640 -5.20 24.82 3.06
N TYR A 641 -6.06 23.79 3.09
CA TYR A 641 -5.85 22.54 2.37
C TYR A 641 -5.86 22.74 0.85
N SER A 642 -6.75 23.58 0.32
CA SER A 642 -6.81 23.89 -1.11
C SER A 642 -5.58 24.69 -1.57
N GLU A 643 -5.09 25.61 -0.75
CA GLU A 643 -3.84 26.35 -1.01
C GLU A 643 -2.62 25.43 -0.99
N ALA A 644 -2.49 24.61 0.05
CA ALA A 644 -1.43 23.60 0.19
C ALA A 644 -1.41 22.64 -1.01
N LYS A 645 -2.59 22.13 -1.40
CA LYS A 645 -2.74 21.28 -2.58
C LYS A 645 -2.29 21.99 -3.86
N SER A 646 -2.72 23.24 -4.08
CA SER A 646 -2.33 24.00 -5.27
C SER A 646 -0.82 24.30 -5.33
N ARG A 647 -0.17 24.57 -4.18
CA ARG A 647 1.29 24.70 -4.10
C ARG A 647 1.99 23.38 -4.46
N LEU A 648 1.53 22.26 -3.93
CA LEU A 648 2.12 20.94 -4.21
C LEU A 648 1.90 20.52 -5.67
N GLU A 649 0.73 20.77 -6.27
CA GLU A 649 0.48 20.52 -7.70
C GLU A 649 1.39 21.36 -8.62
N ALA A 650 1.72 22.60 -8.23
CA ALA A 650 2.70 23.42 -8.95
C ALA A 650 4.13 22.85 -8.87
N LEU A 651 4.53 22.34 -7.69
CA LEU A 651 5.81 21.65 -7.52
C LEU A 651 5.85 20.32 -8.28
N ASP A 652 4.77 19.54 -8.28
CA ASP A 652 4.65 18.28 -9.04
C ASP A 652 4.83 18.52 -10.54
N LYS A 653 4.21 19.58 -11.08
CA LYS A 653 4.40 19.99 -12.48
C LYS A 653 5.86 20.36 -12.77
N LYS A 654 6.49 21.15 -11.90
CA LYS A 654 7.89 21.57 -12.05
C LYS A 654 8.85 20.37 -11.98
N ASP A 655 8.61 19.43 -11.09
CA ASP A 655 9.43 18.21 -10.96
C ASP A 655 9.25 17.26 -12.15
N ALA A 656 8.05 17.20 -12.75
CA ALA A 656 7.80 16.44 -13.96
C ALA A 656 8.50 17.06 -15.18
N GLU A 657 8.48 18.39 -15.29
CA GLU A 657 9.22 19.15 -16.32
C GLU A 657 10.74 18.97 -16.16
N ARG A 658 11.27 19.12 -14.94
CA ARG A 658 12.69 18.88 -14.61
C ARG A 658 13.15 17.48 -15.02
N ARG A 659 12.37 16.43 -14.68
CA ARG A 659 12.65 15.04 -15.05
C ARG A 659 12.63 14.84 -16.56
N LYS A 660 11.62 15.35 -17.26
CA LYS A 660 11.51 15.27 -18.73
C LYS A 660 12.70 15.97 -19.42
N THR A 661 13.11 17.15 -18.95
CA THR A 661 14.28 17.86 -19.50
C THR A 661 15.55 17.06 -19.31
N ALA A 662 15.80 16.52 -18.12
CA ALA A 662 16.97 15.69 -17.83
C ALA A 662 16.98 14.38 -18.65
N GLU A 663 15.84 13.70 -18.78
CA GLU A 663 15.69 12.50 -19.60
C GLU A 663 16.02 12.78 -21.08
N LEU A 664 15.50 13.87 -21.65
CA LEU A 664 15.75 14.23 -23.05
C LEU A 664 17.19 14.69 -23.28
N LYS A 665 17.82 15.38 -22.31
CA LYS A 665 19.25 15.72 -22.33
C LYS A 665 20.10 14.45 -22.35
N ASN A 666 19.86 13.52 -21.43
CA ASN A 666 20.57 12.24 -21.34
C ASN A 666 20.37 11.38 -22.59
N ASN A 667 19.16 11.34 -23.16
CA ASN A 667 18.86 10.62 -24.40
C ASN A 667 19.59 11.22 -25.61
N LEU A 668 19.70 12.56 -25.68
CA LEU A 668 20.48 13.24 -26.71
C LEU A 668 21.97 12.93 -26.59
N GLU A 669 22.53 13.09 -25.40
CA GLU A 669 23.95 12.81 -25.11
C GLU A 669 24.31 11.35 -25.41
N SER A 670 23.49 10.40 -24.94
CA SER A 670 23.68 8.96 -25.20
C SER A 670 23.60 8.62 -26.69
N TYR A 671 22.70 9.26 -27.44
CA TYR A 671 22.59 9.06 -28.89
C TYR A 671 23.84 9.59 -29.62
N ILE A 672 24.35 10.76 -29.23
CA ILE A 672 25.57 11.34 -29.81
C ILE A 672 26.75 10.39 -29.60
N TYR A 673 26.99 9.94 -28.37
CA TYR A 673 28.10 9.02 -28.08
C TYR A 673 27.97 7.69 -28.82
N SER A 674 26.81 7.02 -28.75
CA SER A 674 26.59 5.75 -29.45
C SER A 674 26.74 5.88 -30.98
N MET A 675 26.36 7.02 -31.58
CA MET A 675 26.52 7.20 -33.01
C MET A 675 27.96 7.50 -33.42
N LYS A 676 28.72 8.27 -32.62
CA LYS A 676 30.15 8.49 -32.86
C LYS A 676 30.95 7.18 -32.79
N GLU A 677 30.78 6.41 -31.71
CA GLU A 677 31.38 5.07 -31.53
C GLU A 677 31.10 4.17 -32.75
N LYS A 678 29.84 4.11 -33.21
CA LYS A 678 29.47 3.31 -34.39
C LYS A 678 30.04 3.84 -35.70
N LEU A 679 30.22 5.14 -35.87
CA LEU A 679 30.82 5.72 -37.08
C LEU A 679 32.33 5.46 -37.16
N GLU A 680 33.01 5.40 -36.01
CA GLU A 680 34.46 5.19 -35.92
C GLU A 680 34.85 3.70 -35.92
N GLU A 681 34.15 2.85 -35.16
CA GLU A 681 34.58 1.46 -34.93
C GLU A 681 33.87 0.41 -35.81
N SER A 682 32.65 0.67 -36.30
CA SER A 682 31.86 -0.34 -37.00
C SER A 682 32.22 -0.45 -38.47
N ALA A 683 33.05 -1.43 -38.84
CA ALA A 683 33.34 -1.75 -40.24
C ALA A 683 32.05 -2.02 -41.07
N ASP A 684 30.99 -2.55 -40.44
CA ASP A 684 29.70 -2.77 -41.09
C ASP A 684 29.00 -1.46 -41.48
N ILE A 685 29.21 -0.34 -40.75
CA ILE A 685 28.58 0.95 -41.08
C ILE A 685 29.06 1.50 -42.42
N LEU A 686 30.33 1.21 -42.78
CA LEU A 686 30.93 1.58 -44.06
C LEU A 686 30.23 0.88 -45.24
N THR A 687 29.57 -0.26 -45.01
CA THR A 687 28.84 -1.00 -46.04
C THR A 687 27.45 -0.44 -46.33
N VAL A 688 26.81 0.20 -45.34
CA VAL A 688 25.42 0.69 -45.39
C VAL A 688 25.27 2.22 -45.50
N SER A 689 26.39 2.93 -45.61
CA SER A 689 26.44 4.40 -45.72
C SER A 689 27.47 4.87 -46.75
N THR A 690 27.23 6.03 -47.34
CA THR A 690 28.21 6.74 -48.16
C THR A 690 29.16 7.56 -47.29
N GLU A 691 30.34 7.88 -47.82
CA GLU A 691 31.33 8.74 -47.14
C GLU A 691 30.75 10.12 -46.82
N GLN A 692 30.07 10.73 -47.80
CA GLN A 692 29.40 12.03 -47.64
C GLN A 692 28.27 12.01 -46.58
N GLU A 693 27.47 10.93 -46.49
CA GLU A 693 26.50 10.77 -45.39
C GLU A 693 27.19 10.73 -44.02
N ARG A 694 28.33 10.01 -43.89
CA ARG A 694 29.07 9.90 -42.63
C ARG A 694 29.74 11.21 -42.23
N GLU A 695 30.41 11.89 -43.15
CA GLU A 695 31.07 13.18 -42.90
C GLU A 695 30.05 14.23 -42.43
N SER A 696 28.98 14.44 -43.20
CA SER A 696 27.92 15.40 -42.87
C SER A 696 27.22 15.08 -41.55
N PHE A 697 27.01 13.79 -41.24
CA PHE A 697 26.43 13.40 -39.96
C PHE A 697 27.41 13.58 -38.79
N THR A 698 28.71 13.34 -39.00
CA THR A 698 29.76 13.58 -38.00
C THR A 698 29.88 15.07 -37.67
N GLU A 699 29.83 15.94 -38.67
CA GLU A 699 29.75 17.40 -38.48
C GLU A 699 28.52 17.78 -37.66
N LYS A 700 27.34 17.23 -37.98
CA LYS A 700 26.11 17.51 -37.22
C LYS A 700 26.15 16.99 -35.79
N LEU A 701 26.75 15.82 -35.55
CA LEU A 701 26.99 15.27 -34.22
C LEU A 701 27.93 16.15 -33.39
N ASN A 702 28.96 16.72 -34.00
CA ASN A 702 29.86 17.69 -33.37
C ASN A 702 29.12 18.99 -33.03
N GLU A 703 28.41 19.59 -33.99
CA GLU A 703 27.64 20.83 -33.80
C GLU A 703 26.65 20.72 -32.63
N VAL A 704 25.90 19.61 -32.54
CA VAL A 704 24.92 19.40 -31.47
C VAL A 704 25.59 19.06 -30.13
N GLN A 705 26.77 18.43 -30.13
CA GLN A 705 27.56 18.20 -28.91
C GLN A 705 28.17 19.50 -28.37
N ASP A 706 28.72 20.34 -29.24
CA ASP A 706 29.27 21.65 -28.86
C ASP A 706 28.15 22.54 -28.30
N TRP A 707 26.97 22.55 -28.93
CA TRP A 707 25.79 23.21 -28.37
C TRP A 707 25.42 22.65 -26.99
N LEU A 708 25.41 21.33 -26.79
CA LEU A 708 25.02 20.69 -25.53
C LEU A 708 25.88 21.13 -24.33
N TYR A 709 27.17 21.43 -24.55
CA TYR A 709 28.10 21.89 -23.51
C TYR A 709 28.34 23.41 -23.48
N MET A 710 27.80 24.17 -24.44
CA MET A 710 27.88 25.63 -24.48
C MET A 710 26.53 26.25 -24.10
N ASP A 711 25.60 26.38 -25.07
CA ASP A 711 24.30 27.05 -24.86
C ASP A 711 23.22 26.10 -24.32
N GLY A 712 23.45 24.79 -24.35
CA GLY A 712 22.50 23.74 -24.03
C GLY A 712 22.39 23.39 -22.53
N GLU A 713 23.06 24.10 -21.63
CA GLU A 713 23.01 23.77 -20.19
C GLU A 713 21.60 24.01 -19.60
N ASP A 714 21.02 25.18 -19.87
CA ASP A 714 19.70 25.64 -19.39
C ASP A 714 18.55 25.47 -20.42
N ALA A 715 18.80 24.73 -21.50
CA ALA A 715 17.84 24.56 -22.60
C ALA A 715 16.56 23.81 -22.17
N GLN A 716 15.46 24.07 -22.88
CA GLN A 716 14.16 23.49 -22.54
C GLN A 716 14.00 22.07 -23.09
N ALA A 717 13.13 21.26 -22.47
CA ALA A 717 12.85 19.87 -22.89
C ALA A 717 12.60 19.71 -24.41
N ASN A 718 11.88 20.65 -25.02
CA ASN A 718 11.58 20.59 -26.45
C ASN A 718 12.82 20.81 -27.33
N GLU A 719 13.79 21.61 -26.88
CA GLU A 719 15.02 21.91 -27.64
C GLU A 719 15.97 20.71 -27.71
N PHE A 720 16.09 19.95 -26.62
CA PHE A 720 16.80 18.67 -26.63
C PHE A 720 16.10 17.66 -27.54
N LYS A 721 14.77 17.61 -27.49
CA LYS A 721 13.98 16.73 -28.38
C LYS A 721 14.16 17.09 -29.84
N GLU A 722 14.03 18.36 -30.22
CA GLU A 722 14.16 18.81 -31.62
C GLU A 722 15.55 18.48 -32.19
N ARG A 723 16.61 18.64 -31.40
CA ARG A 723 17.98 18.26 -31.79
C ARG A 723 18.17 16.75 -31.88
N LEU A 724 17.57 15.98 -30.96
CA LEU A 724 17.58 14.51 -31.03
C LEU A 724 16.83 14.02 -32.26
N ASP A 725 15.66 14.58 -32.57
CA ASP A 725 14.85 14.24 -33.74
C ASP A 725 15.60 14.62 -35.05
N GLN A 726 16.35 15.74 -35.07
CA GLN A 726 17.24 16.10 -36.19
C GLN A 726 18.37 15.09 -36.40
N LEU A 727 19.05 14.66 -35.33
CA LEU A 727 20.11 13.64 -35.43
C LEU A 727 19.53 12.28 -35.86
N LYS A 728 18.39 11.88 -35.30
CA LYS A 728 17.69 10.63 -35.65
C LYS A 728 17.23 10.58 -37.09
N ALA A 729 16.78 11.71 -37.66
CA ALA A 729 16.40 11.79 -39.07
C ALA A 729 17.54 11.40 -40.03
N ILE A 730 18.81 11.50 -39.59
CA ILE A 730 20.00 11.11 -40.35
C ILE A 730 20.52 9.73 -39.90
N GLY A 731 20.66 9.52 -38.58
CA GLY A 731 21.29 8.33 -38.01
C GLY A 731 20.40 7.08 -37.99
N ASP A 732 19.10 7.21 -37.72
CA ASP A 732 18.20 6.04 -37.61
C ASP A 732 18.03 5.29 -38.95
N PRO A 733 17.97 5.95 -40.13
CA PRO A 733 18.05 5.26 -41.42
C PRO A 733 19.34 4.44 -41.60
N ILE A 734 20.49 4.92 -41.11
CA ILE A 734 21.76 4.19 -41.19
C ILE A 734 21.74 2.98 -40.22
N LEU A 735 21.27 3.19 -38.99
CA LEU A 735 21.09 2.11 -38.00
C LEU A 735 20.13 1.02 -38.50
N PHE A 736 19.04 1.40 -39.18
CA PHE A 736 18.07 0.47 -39.74
C PHE A 736 18.66 -0.39 -40.86
N ARG A 737 19.40 0.22 -41.80
CA ARG A 737 20.15 -0.53 -42.83
C ARG A 737 21.18 -1.48 -42.17
N LEU A 738 21.85 -1.02 -41.10
CA LEU A 738 22.84 -1.80 -40.35
C LEU A 738 22.21 -3.02 -39.64
N SER A 739 21.05 -2.89 -39.01
CA SER A 739 20.34 -4.03 -38.42
C SER A 739 19.86 -5.02 -39.48
N GLU A 740 19.35 -4.51 -40.60
CA GLU A 740 18.86 -5.31 -41.75
C GLU A 740 19.99 -5.99 -42.56
N LEU A 741 21.25 -5.65 -42.30
CA LEU A 741 22.42 -6.35 -42.83
C LEU A 741 22.50 -7.80 -42.28
N LYS A 742 22.20 -7.98 -40.99
CA LYS A 742 22.34 -9.28 -40.28
C LYS A 742 20.99 -9.94 -39.99
N ALA A 743 19.99 -9.18 -39.56
CA ALA A 743 18.69 -9.73 -39.16
C ALA A 743 17.95 -10.43 -40.30
N ARG A 744 18.03 -9.87 -41.51
CA ARG A 744 17.27 -10.34 -42.68
C ARG A 744 17.83 -11.61 -43.32
N PRO A 745 19.15 -11.79 -43.56
CA PRO A 745 19.68 -13.10 -43.96
C PRO A 745 19.29 -14.22 -42.99
N ALA A 746 19.35 -13.96 -41.68
CA ALA A 746 18.91 -14.91 -40.65
C ALA A 746 17.39 -15.18 -40.71
N ALA A 747 16.56 -14.15 -40.92
CA ALA A 747 15.11 -14.32 -41.12
C ALA A 747 14.79 -15.15 -42.38
N CYS A 748 15.48 -14.91 -43.50
CA CYS A 748 15.37 -15.73 -44.72
C CYS A 748 15.79 -17.18 -44.48
N GLU A 749 16.86 -17.43 -43.73
CA GLU A 749 17.30 -18.78 -43.38
C GLU A 749 16.28 -19.52 -42.49
N ASN A 750 15.81 -18.87 -41.43
CA ASN A 750 14.75 -19.40 -40.55
C ASN A 750 13.45 -19.67 -41.32
N ALA A 751 13.07 -18.81 -42.26
CA ALA A 751 11.92 -19.02 -43.14
C ALA A 751 12.09 -20.28 -44.01
N ARG A 752 13.28 -20.49 -44.61
CA ARG A 752 13.57 -21.72 -45.39
C ARG A 752 13.57 -22.98 -44.52
N LEU A 753 14.11 -22.91 -43.31
CA LEU A 753 14.07 -24.01 -42.34
C LEU A 753 12.62 -24.38 -42.02
N TYR A 754 11.79 -23.40 -41.64
CA TYR A 754 10.37 -23.64 -41.35
C TYR A 754 9.59 -24.16 -42.58
N LEU A 755 9.82 -23.63 -43.78
CA LEU A 755 9.21 -24.16 -45.01
C LEU A 755 9.62 -25.62 -45.28
N THR A 756 10.85 -26.00 -44.95
CA THR A 756 11.35 -27.39 -45.05
C THR A 756 10.72 -28.30 -44.00
N GLU A 757 10.52 -27.81 -42.78
CA GLU A 757 9.80 -28.54 -41.73
C GLU A 757 8.31 -28.69 -42.06
N LEU A 758 7.69 -27.67 -42.64
CA LEU A 758 6.30 -27.69 -43.07
C LEU A 758 6.05 -28.80 -44.09
N GLN A 759 6.98 -29.07 -45.01
CA GLN A 759 6.89 -30.23 -45.91
C GLN A 759 6.88 -31.57 -45.15
N LYS A 760 7.59 -31.68 -44.01
CA LYS A 760 7.52 -32.87 -43.13
C LYS A 760 6.19 -32.94 -42.38
N ILE A 761 5.67 -31.79 -41.90
CA ILE A 761 4.38 -31.69 -41.22
C ILE A 761 3.23 -32.10 -42.16
N VAL A 762 3.24 -31.65 -43.41
CA VAL A 762 2.23 -32.03 -44.42
C VAL A 762 2.28 -33.54 -44.71
N LYS A 763 3.47 -34.12 -44.92
CA LYS A 763 3.62 -35.59 -45.07
C LYS A 763 3.14 -36.37 -43.83
N ASN A 764 3.32 -35.81 -42.64
CA ASN A 764 2.81 -36.38 -41.39
C ASN A 764 1.27 -36.27 -41.30
N TRP A 765 0.66 -35.21 -41.84
CA TRP A 765 -0.79 -35.11 -41.96
C TRP A 765 -1.37 -36.15 -42.90
N GLU A 766 -0.75 -36.37 -44.07
CA GLU A 766 -1.17 -37.38 -45.05
C GLU A 766 -1.14 -38.81 -44.48
N THR A 767 -0.16 -39.11 -43.64
CA THR A 767 0.05 -40.46 -43.05
C THR A 767 -0.71 -40.67 -41.74
N ASN A 768 -0.64 -39.73 -40.80
CA ASN A 768 -1.14 -39.89 -39.43
C ASN A 768 -2.42 -39.09 -39.13
N LYS A 769 -2.84 -38.15 -39.99
CA LYS A 769 -4.08 -37.36 -39.83
C LYS A 769 -5.00 -37.36 -41.07
N PRO A 770 -5.40 -38.53 -41.61
CA PRO A 770 -6.18 -38.62 -42.85
C PRO A 770 -7.61 -38.04 -42.79
N TRP A 771 -8.06 -37.57 -41.63
CA TRP A 771 -9.38 -36.92 -41.46
C TRP A 771 -9.35 -35.40 -41.71
N LEU A 772 -8.16 -34.81 -41.90
CA LEU A 772 -8.05 -33.38 -42.13
C LEU A 772 -8.66 -32.99 -43.49
N PRO A 773 -9.40 -31.87 -43.59
CA PRO A 773 -10.00 -31.47 -44.86
C PRO A 773 -8.91 -31.19 -45.90
N LYS A 774 -8.83 -32.04 -46.94
CA LYS A 774 -7.78 -31.98 -47.96
C LYS A 774 -7.62 -30.57 -48.55
N LYS A 775 -8.74 -29.89 -48.86
CA LYS A 775 -8.76 -28.50 -49.31
C LYS A 775 -7.97 -27.54 -48.40
N ARG A 776 -8.03 -27.68 -47.07
CA ARG A 776 -7.29 -26.81 -46.14
C ARG A 776 -5.80 -27.16 -46.07
N VAL A 777 -5.45 -28.43 -46.27
CA VAL A 777 -4.05 -28.86 -46.41
C VAL A 777 -3.47 -28.32 -47.72
N ASP A 778 -4.20 -28.46 -48.83
CA ASP A 778 -3.84 -27.90 -50.14
C ASP A 778 -3.70 -26.36 -50.10
N GLU A 779 -4.58 -25.67 -49.34
CA GLU A 779 -4.46 -24.22 -49.06
C GLU A 779 -3.14 -23.89 -48.35
N VAL A 780 -2.74 -24.63 -47.31
CA VAL A 780 -1.46 -24.40 -46.62
C VAL A 780 -0.26 -24.67 -47.51
N VAL A 781 -0.29 -25.71 -48.35
CA VAL A 781 0.77 -25.98 -49.33
C VAL A 781 0.85 -24.86 -50.38
N SER A 782 -0.28 -24.38 -50.88
CA SER A 782 -0.33 -23.27 -51.83
C SER A 782 0.21 -21.97 -51.23
N GLU A 783 -0.13 -21.66 -49.98
CA GLU A 783 0.38 -20.48 -49.28
C GLU A 783 1.89 -20.61 -48.98
N ALA A 784 2.39 -21.80 -48.64
CA ALA A 784 3.82 -22.05 -48.44
C ALA A 784 4.64 -21.80 -49.74
N GLU A 785 4.17 -22.29 -50.89
CA GLU A 785 4.85 -22.03 -52.17
C GLU A 785 4.74 -20.55 -52.59
N LYS A 786 3.65 -19.84 -52.25
CA LYS A 786 3.58 -18.37 -52.45
C LYS A 786 4.60 -17.62 -51.59
N VAL A 787 4.74 -17.97 -50.30
CA VAL A 787 5.71 -17.35 -49.40
C VAL A 787 7.13 -17.62 -49.89
N LYS A 788 7.42 -18.84 -50.34
CA LYS A 788 8.71 -19.22 -50.94
C LYS A 788 9.01 -18.44 -52.22
N GLY A 789 8.07 -18.37 -53.16
CA GLY A 789 8.25 -17.62 -54.41
C GLY A 789 8.42 -16.11 -54.17
N TRP A 790 7.67 -15.53 -53.23
CA TRP A 790 7.85 -14.15 -52.78
C TRP A 790 9.24 -13.92 -52.17
N LEU A 791 9.75 -14.85 -51.36
CA LEU A 791 11.07 -14.75 -50.75
C LEU A 791 12.17 -14.76 -51.81
N GLU A 792 12.08 -15.67 -52.79
CA GLU A 792 13.02 -15.77 -53.92
C GLU A 792 13.00 -14.50 -54.80
N GLU A 793 11.82 -13.94 -55.07
CA GLU A 793 11.65 -12.65 -55.78
C GLU A 793 12.31 -11.50 -55.00
N LYS A 794 11.99 -11.37 -53.72
CA LYS A 794 12.46 -10.28 -52.85
C LYS A 794 13.96 -10.33 -52.57
N GLU A 795 14.54 -11.52 -52.38
CA GLU A 795 15.99 -11.68 -52.27
C GLU A 795 16.72 -11.34 -53.57
N THR A 796 16.11 -11.64 -54.72
CA THR A 796 16.66 -11.25 -56.03
C THR A 796 16.63 -9.73 -56.19
N LEU A 797 15.51 -9.08 -55.83
CA LEU A 797 15.39 -7.63 -55.83
C LEU A 797 16.42 -6.98 -54.88
N GLN A 798 16.57 -7.48 -53.66
CA GLN A 798 17.54 -6.95 -52.69
C GLN A 798 18.99 -7.09 -53.14
N LYS A 799 19.36 -8.14 -53.89
CA LYS A 799 20.71 -8.26 -54.49
C LYS A 799 21.00 -7.18 -55.54
N SER A 800 19.96 -6.58 -56.12
CA SER A 800 20.08 -5.46 -57.07
C SER A 800 20.00 -4.06 -56.41
N THR A 801 19.61 -4.00 -55.13
CA THR A 801 19.46 -2.75 -54.37
C THR A 801 20.78 -2.36 -53.69
N PRO A 802 21.29 -1.12 -53.87
CA PRO A 802 22.48 -0.64 -53.17
C PRO A 802 22.37 -0.75 -51.64
N ALA A 803 23.45 -1.15 -50.96
CA ALA A 803 23.43 -1.35 -49.50
C ALA A 803 23.20 -0.07 -48.68
N HIS A 804 23.46 1.10 -49.28
CA HIS A 804 23.18 2.43 -48.72
C HIS A 804 21.81 3.00 -49.13
N SER A 805 20.91 2.20 -49.71
CA SER A 805 19.53 2.60 -49.98
C SER A 805 18.54 1.78 -49.15
N PRO A 806 17.26 2.20 -49.04
CA PRO A 806 16.26 1.47 -48.26
C PRO A 806 16.13 0.00 -48.72
N PRO A 807 16.04 -0.96 -47.78
CA PRO A 807 15.92 -2.37 -48.11
C PRO A 807 14.66 -2.67 -48.94
N ALA A 808 14.77 -3.57 -49.91
CA ALA A 808 13.67 -3.99 -50.79
C ALA A 808 12.56 -4.80 -50.08
N PHE A 809 12.87 -5.33 -48.90
CA PHE A 809 12.00 -5.99 -47.94
C PHE A 809 12.76 -6.07 -46.60
N THR A 810 12.03 -6.15 -45.48
CA THR A 810 12.61 -6.20 -44.13
C THR A 810 12.66 -7.61 -43.54
N SER A 811 13.43 -7.81 -42.47
CA SER A 811 13.36 -9.05 -41.67
C SER A 811 11.97 -9.28 -41.05
N GLU A 812 11.30 -8.21 -40.60
CA GLU A 812 9.94 -8.22 -40.06
C GLU A 812 8.90 -8.73 -41.09
N GLU A 813 8.96 -8.24 -42.34
CA GLU A 813 8.09 -8.71 -43.44
C GLU A 813 8.22 -10.23 -43.70
N VAL A 814 9.40 -10.82 -43.45
CA VAL A 814 9.63 -12.27 -43.56
C VAL A 814 9.02 -13.01 -42.37
N VAL A 815 9.22 -12.49 -41.15
CA VAL A 815 8.71 -13.10 -39.91
C VAL A 815 7.18 -13.13 -39.92
N ASP A 816 6.52 -12.02 -40.25
CA ASP A 816 5.04 -11.93 -40.31
C ASP A 816 4.44 -12.98 -41.26
N LYS A 817 5.04 -13.15 -42.45
CA LYS A 817 4.59 -14.14 -43.44
C LYS A 817 4.75 -15.59 -42.97
N ILE A 818 5.74 -15.85 -42.12
CA ILE A 818 5.96 -17.16 -41.52
C ILE A 818 5.01 -17.37 -40.33
N LEU A 819 4.72 -16.34 -39.52
CA LEU A 819 3.70 -16.38 -38.46
C LEU A 819 2.29 -16.65 -39.03
N ASP A 820 1.89 -15.92 -40.08
CA ASP A 820 0.64 -16.17 -40.82
C ASP A 820 0.50 -17.63 -41.28
N LEU A 821 1.61 -18.25 -41.68
CA LEU A 821 1.67 -19.63 -42.12
C LEU A 821 1.66 -20.62 -40.93
N GLN A 822 2.32 -20.29 -39.82
CA GLN A 822 2.29 -21.05 -38.57
C GLN A 822 0.89 -21.07 -37.96
N ASP A 823 0.16 -19.95 -37.94
CA ASP A 823 -1.21 -19.90 -37.43
C ASP A 823 -2.18 -20.72 -38.28
N LYS A 824 -2.06 -20.68 -39.61
CA LYS A 824 -2.82 -21.57 -40.51
C LYS A 824 -2.54 -23.05 -40.18
N VAL A 825 -1.27 -23.42 -40.00
CA VAL A 825 -0.83 -24.79 -39.63
C VAL A 825 -1.33 -25.21 -38.25
N ALA A 826 -1.28 -24.33 -37.25
CA ALA A 826 -1.83 -24.56 -35.92
C ALA A 826 -3.36 -24.76 -35.99
N SER A 827 -4.07 -23.98 -36.80
CA SER A 827 -5.52 -24.11 -36.99
C SER A 827 -5.94 -25.46 -37.57
N ILE A 828 -5.12 -26.04 -38.47
CA ILE A 828 -5.34 -27.38 -39.02
C ILE A 828 -5.00 -28.46 -38.00
N ASN A 829 -3.88 -28.30 -37.28
CA ASN A 829 -3.48 -29.26 -36.24
C ASN A 829 -4.49 -29.40 -35.09
N ARG A 830 -5.29 -28.35 -34.83
CA ARG A 830 -6.39 -28.34 -33.84
C ARG A 830 -7.67 -29.06 -34.30
N ILE A 831 -7.80 -29.52 -35.55
CA ILE A 831 -9.00 -30.21 -36.04
C ILE A 831 -9.06 -31.64 -35.44
N PRO A 832 -10.05 -31.94 -34.57
CA PRO A 832 -10.13 -33.24 -33.90
C PRO A 832 -10.56 -34.36 -34.86
N LYS A 833 -10.19 -35.59 -34.54
CA LYS A 833 -10.59 -36.79 -35.30
C LYS A 833 -12.12 -36.99 -35.21
N PRO A 834 -12.83 -37.24 -36.33
CA PRO A 834 -14.26 -37.50 -36.30
C PRO A 834 -14.61 -38.70 -35.41
N LYS A 835 -15.67 -38.56 -34.59
CA LYS A 835 -16.22 -39.68 -33.82
C LYS A 835 -16.83 -40.73 -34.78
N PRO A 836 -16.62 -42.04 -34.55
CA PRO A 836 -17.15 -43.08 -35.43
C PRO A 836 -18.70 -43.11 -35.40
N LYS A 837 -19.31 -43.40 -36.56
CA LYS A 837 -20.77 -43.61 -36.66
C LYS A 837 -21.16 -44.96 -36.06
N ILE A 838 -22.23 -44.96 -35.27
CA ILE A 838 -22.90 -46.18 -34.78
C ILE A 838 -23.97 -46.57 -35.79
N GLU A 839 -23.88 -47.78 -36.35
CA GLU A 839 -24.92 -48.37 -37.21
C GLU A 839 -25.91 -49.19 -36.37
N LYS A 840 -27.23 -49.01 -36.61
CA LYS A 840 -28.27 -49.91 -36.09
C LYS A 840 -28.53 -51.05 -37.09
N LYS A 841 -28.64 -52.29 -36.59
CA LYS A 841 -29.06 -53.47 -37.37
C LYS A 841 -30.59 -53.53 -37.59
N PRO A 842 -31.08 -54.27 -38.60
CA PRO A 842 -32.46 -54.15 -39.10
C PRO A 842 -33.44 -55.26 -38.62
N ALA A 843 -34.75 -54.96 -38.62
CA ALA A 843 -35.83 -55.95 -38.78
C ALA A 843 -37.19 -55.31 -39.18
N LYS A 844 -37.75 -55.80 -40.30
CA LYS A 844 -39.18 -56.02 -40.69
C LYS A 844 -40.30 -54.96 -40.55
N GLU A 845 -40.94 -54.71 -41.71
CA GLU A 845 -42.39 -54.78 -42.02
C GLU A 845 -43.42 -54.16 -41.03
N GLU A 846 -43.97 -52.98 -41.34
CA GLU A 846 -45.30 -52.79 -41.99
C GLU A 846 -45.63 -51.28 -42.18
N GLU A 847 -46.53 -50.96 -43.13
CA GLU A 847 -47.12 -49.63 -43.37
C GLU A 847 -48.30 -49.35 -42.41
N PRO A 848 -48.92 -48.14 -42.39
CA PRO A 848 -48.36 -46.78 -42.55
C PRO A 848 -48.94 -45.78 -41.51
N ALA A 849 -48.26 -44.66 -41.24
CA ALA A 849 -48.91 -43.44 -40.71
C ALA A 849 -48.10 -42.16 -40.99
N ASN A 850 -48.80 -41.03 -40.98
CA ASN A 850 -48.35 -39.74 -41.50
C ASN A 850 -47.92 -38.75 -40.38
N LYS A 851 -47.20 -37.69 -40.78
CA LYS A 851 -47.01 -36.36 -40.15
C LYS A 851 -45.84 -36.05 -39.19
N GLU A 852 -45.10 -35.02 -39.66
CA GLU A 852 -44.70 -33.76 -38.97
C GLU A 852 -43.59 -33.71 -37.90
N LYS A 853 -42.48 -33.08 -38.35
CA LYS A 853 -41.87 -31.83 -37.83
C LYS A 853 -41.00 -31.80 -36.54
N THR A 854 -39.79 -31.28 -36.81
CA THR A 854 -39.04 -30.21 -36.11
C THR A 854 -38.27 -30.45 -34.80
N ALA A 855 -36.97 -30.12 -34.93
CA ALA A 855 -36.16 -29.23 -34.07
C ALA A 855 -35.55 -29.75 -32.75
N SER A 856 -34.24 -29.42 -32.62
CA SER A 856 -33.52 -28.85 -31.45
C SER A 856 -33.60 -29.55 -30.07
N SER A 857 -32.58 -29.59 -29.23
CA SER A 857 -31.19 -29.06 -29.26
C SER A 857 -30.41 -29.73 -28.10
N GLU A 858 -29.15 -29.32 -27.88
CA GLU A 858 -28.45 -29.16 -26.57
C GLU A 858 -29.20 -29.55 -25.26
N SER A 859 -28.58 -30.12 -24.22
CA SER A 859 -27.16 -30.43 -23.93
C SER A 859 -27.00 -31.19 -22.58
N ALA A 860 -25.74 -31.44 -22.18
CA ALA A 860 -25.22 -31.42 -20.80
C ALA A 860 -25.08 -32.71 -19.95
N SER A 861 -24.11 -32.59 -19.02
CA SER A 861 -23.96 -33.29 -17.72
C SER A 861 -23.45 -34.75 -17.71
N ASN A 862 -22.82 -35.25 -16.63
CA ASN A 862 -21.90 -34.71 -15.58
C ASN A 862 -21.35 -35.94 -14.79
N GLU A 863 -20.47 -35.74 -13.79
CA GLU A 863 -20.15 -36.71 -12.69
C GLU A 863 -19.42 -38.03 -13.08
N SER A 864 -18.81 -38.83 -12.19
CA SER A 864 -18.04 -38.61 -10.93
C SER A 864 -17.31 -39.93 -10.54
N GLN A 865 -16.16 -39.84 -9.85
CA GLN A 865 -15.56 -40.82 -8.89
C GLN A 865 -15.50 -42.35 -9.23
N GLU A 866 -14.29 -42.93 -9.44
CA GLU A 866 -13.49 -43.76 -8.47
C GLU A 866 -13.90 -45.27 -8.36
N PRO A 867 -13.10 -46.21 -7.78
CA PRO A 867 -11.63 -46.30 -7.61
C PRO A 867 -10.97 -47.72 -7.84
N LYS A 868 -9.62 -47.76 -7.84
CA LYS A 868 -8.66 -48.80 -7.35
C LYS A 868 -8.59 -50.29 -7.84
N SER A 869 -7.33 -50.68 -8.16
CA SER A 869 -6.62 -51.98 -7.87
C SER A 869 -7.00 -53.24 -8.69
N MET A 870 -6.17 -54.28 -8.93
CA MET A 870 -4.86 -54.77 -8.40
C MET A 870 -3.99 -55.47 -9.50
N GLU A 871 -2.70 -55.72 -9.19
CA GLU A 871 -1.79 -56.81 -9.65
C GLU A 871 -1.46 -57.03 -11.16
N GLY A 872 -0.24 -57.44 -11.57
CA GLY A 872 1.01 -57.67 -10.81
C GLY A 872 2.18 -58.22 -11.67
N ASP A 873 3.37 -58.35 -11.05
CA ASP A 873 4.50 -59.26 -11.38
C ASP A 873 5.29 -59.17 -12.73
N GLN A 874 6.61 -59.47 -12.82
CA GLN A 874 7.68 -59.66 -11.81
C GLN A 874 9.10 -59.69 -12.46
N SER A 875 10.14 -59.23 -11.73
CA SER A 875 11.58 -59.64 -11.85
C SER A 875 12.37 -59.29 -13.15
N ALA A 876 13.71 -59.13 -13.17
CA ALA A 876 14.75 -59.30 -12.14
C ALA A 876 15.94 -58.30 -12.31
N SER A 877 16.66 -58.05 -11.21
CA SER A 877 17.91 -57.26 -11.07
C SER A 877 19.17 -58.14 -11.32
N PRO A 878 20.45 -57.76 -11.08
CA PRO A 878 21.06 -56.54 -10.47
C PRO A 878 22.19 -55.93 -11.37
N GLU A 879 23.26 -55.20 -10.97
CA GLU A 879 23.88 -54.87 -9.66
C GLU A 879 24.81 -53.61 -9.71
N THR A 880 24.88 -52.87 -8.59
CA THR A 880 25.97 -51.99 -8.05
C THR A 880 26.80 -51.00 -8.92
N GLY A 881 26.96 -49.78 -8.39
CA GLY A 881 28.07 -48.86 -8.72
C GLY A 881 27.91 -47.44 -8.16
N ASP A 882 28.31 -47.20 -6.90
CA ASP A 882 28.32 -45.86 -6.27
C ASP A 882 29.42 -44.94 -6.83
N SER A 883 29.13 -43.64 -6.94
CA SER A 883 30.05 -42.54 -6.60
C SER A 883 29.34 -41.18 -6.61
N GLU A 884 29.73 -40.30 -5.70
CA GLU A 884 29.26 -38.90 -5.56
C GLU A 884 29.72 -38.02 -6.75
N PRO A 885 29.19 -36.79 -6.88
CA PRO A 885 30.14 -35.68 -6.70
C PRO A 885 29.62 -34.46 -5.92
N GLU A 886 30.49 -34.01 -5.03
CA GLU A 886 30.97 -32.64 -4.75
C GLU A 886 30.09 -31.39 -4.96
N SER A 887 30.24 -30.51 -3.97
CA SER A 887 29.90 -29.09 -3.93
C SER A 887 30.62 -28.23 -4.97
N HIS A 888 30.01 -27.10 -5.34
CA HIS A 888 30.78 -25.93 -5.77
C HIS A 888 30.10 -24.61 -5.32
N ASP A 889 30.92 -23.69 -4.81
CA ASP A 889 30.53 -22.33 -4.39
C ASP A 889 30.24 -21.42 -5.60
N GLU A 890 29.35 -20.44 -5.40
CA GLU A 890 29.23 -19.23 -6.24
C GLU A 890 29.54 -17.97 -5.41
N LEU A 891 30.20 -16.99 -6.03
CA LEU A 891 30.62 -15.69 -5.50
C LEU A 891 29.63 -14.57 -5.89
#